data_AF-A0A9D3WSH9-F1
#
_entry.id   AF-A0A9D3WSH9-F1
#
_cell.length_a   1.000
_cell.length_b   1.000
_cell.length_c   1.000
_cell.angle_alpha   90.00
_cell.angle_beta   90.00
_cell.angle_gamma   90.00
#
_symmetry.space_group_name_H-M   'P 1'
#
loop_
_entity.id
_entity.type
_entity.pdbx_description
1 polymer ?
#
loop_
_entity_poly.entity_id
_entity_poly.type
_entity_poly.pdbx_seq_one_letter_code
_entity_poly.pdbx_strand_id
1 'polypeptide(L)'
;MERGVLLLALAWALGLTLCGAARSPYQQVLHHSRLRGRQHGPNVCAVQKLLGTNRKYYTNCKQWYQRKVCGKSTVISYECCPGYEKVPGEKGCPAALPLSNIYDTLGIVGAATTQLYSLSSNLKPEIEAPGSFTIFAPNNEAWAALPAEMLDSLVSNVNIELLNALRYHMVNRRVLTDDLKHGTSLPSMYQNIDLQIHHYPNGIVTVNCARLLKADHHATNGVVHLIDKVIATTTNTIQQIVETDENLETLRAAVAASGLNTLLENDGQFTLLAPTNEAFEKIPQETLNRILGDPEALKDLLNHHILKSAMCAEAIIAGLSMETLEGTMLEVGCTGDELTLNGRPIIAEKDMLAINGVVHFVNELLIPDSAKTLFELGKESDVSTSIDLFRQADLSSHLTGNERVTLLAPINTVFKDGTPPMNRNTKSLLLDHILKEQLSSKYLYHGQTLETLGGKELRVFVYRNNLCIENVCIAAHDRRGRFGTLFTVDKMLTPPVGTVMDVLKADQRFSTLVAAIQSAGLMETLNRPGAFTVFAPTNEAFRAMPQGELNKLMGNAKELATILKYHIGDEILVSGAIGALVRLKSLQGDKIEVSAKNNVVNVNKEPVAETDIMATNGVIYAVNAVLQPPAFRPQERGDEPADPALEIFKQASALSKVSQRSARLAPVYSRLLARMKQ
;
A
#
# COMPACT_ATOMS: atom_id res chain seq x y z
N MET A 1 -2.52 -42.93 -46.32
CA MET A 1 -2.18 -41.74 -45.51
C MET A 1 -3.46 -41.30 -44.80
N GLU A 2 -3.99 -42.11 -43.87
CA GLU A 2 -5.35 -41.87 -43.31
C GLU A 2 -5.69 -42.66 -42.03
N ARG A 3 -4.68 -43.22 -41.34
CA ARG A 3 -4.90 -43.96 -40.07
C ARG A 3 -4.08 -43.45 -38.87
N GLY A 4 -3.27 -42.40 -39.07
CA GLY A 4 -2.44 -41.80 -38.01
C GLY A 4 -3.02 -40.54 -37.37
N VAL A 5 -4.09 -39.96 -37.93
CA VAL A 5 -4.64 -38.66 -37.46
C VAL A 5 -5.79 -38.84 -36.46
N LEU A 6 -6.48 -39.99 -36.47
CA LEU A 6 -7.62 -40.22 -35.57
C LEU A 6 -7.24 -40.60 -34.12
N LEU A 7 -6.03 -41.15 -33.90
CA LEU A 7 -5.56 -41.56 -32.57
C LEU A 7 -4.94 -40.41 -31.76
N LEU A 8 -4.48 -39.34 -32.41
CA LEU A 8 -4.02 -38.13 -31.70
C LEU A 8 -5.18 -37.20 -31.31
N ALA A 9 -6.29 -37.19 -32.04
CA ALA A 9 -7.47 -36.38 -31.71
C ALA A 9 -8.22 -36.92 -30.46
N LEU A 10 -8.24 -38.24 -30.24
CA LEU A 10 -8.83 -38.85 -29.04
C LEU A 10 -7.93 -38.75 -27.80
N ALA A 11 -6.61 -38.67 -27.96
CA ALA A 11 -5.68 -38.44 -26.84
C ALA A 11 -5.68 -36.97 -26.37
N TRP A 12 -5.99 -36.02 -27.26
CA TRP A 12 -6.19 -34.61 -26.89
C TRP A 12 -7.60 -34.32 -26.34
N ALA A 13 -8.59 -35.15 -26.66
CA ALA A 13 -9.94 -35.06 -26.09
C ALA A 13 -10.07 -35.72 -24.69
N LEU A 14 -9.20 -36.67 -24.34
CA LEU A 14 -9.12 -37.23 -22.96
C LEU A 14 -8.10 -36.51 -22.06
N GLY A 15 -7.29 -35.59 -22.58
CA GLY A 15 -6.35 -34.77 -21.82
C GLY A 15 -6.92 -33.44 -21.30
N LEU A 16 -8.14 -33.09 -21.68
CA LEU A 16 -8.79 -31.80 -21.38
C LEU A 16 -10.10 -31.91 -20.58
N THR A 17 -10.40 -33.10 -20.03
CA THR A 17 -11.53 -33.33 -19.11
C THR A 17 -11.07 -33.82 -17.73
N LEU A 18 -9.91 -33.35 -17.28
CA LEU A 18 -9.64 -33.12 -15.86
C LEU A 18 -9.58 -31.61 -15.63
N CYS A 19 -10.68 -30.93 -15.98
CA CYS A 19 -10.99 -29.65 -15.38
C CYS A 19 -11.30 -29.95 -13.91
N GLY A 20 -10.26 -30.07 -13.09
CA GLY A 20 -10.42 -30.06 -11.64
C GLY A 20 -11.08 -28.73 -11.31
N ALA A 21 -12.38 -28.77 -10.99
CA ALA A 21 -13.14 -27.59 -10.61
C ALA A 21 -12.29 -26.76 -9.65
N ALA A 22 -12.06 -25.49 -9.97
CA ALA A 22 -11.30 -24.61 -9.11
C ALA A 22 -11.92 -24.66 -7.71
N ARG A 23 -11.17 -25.19 -6.73
CA ARG A 23 -11.68 -25.35 -5.36
C ARG A 23 -12.07 -23.99 -4.82
N SER A 24 -13.24 -23.89 -4.20
CA SER A 24 -13.67 -22.67 -3.52
C SER A 24 -12.66 -22.23 -2.44
N PRO A 25 -12.56 -20.92 -2.10
CA PRO A 25 -11.62 -20.46 -1.07
C PRO A 25 -11.74 -21.24 0.24
N TYR A 26 -12.95 -21.59 0.67
CA TYR A 26 -13.19 -22.43 1.84
C TYR A 26 -12.55 -23.81 1.69
N GLN A 27 -12.78 -24.51 0.57
CA GLN A 27 -12.18 -25.82 0.30
C GLN A 27 -10.66 -25.79 0.24
N GLN A 28 -10.07 -24.70 -0.26
CA GLN A 28 -8.60 -24.53 -0.26
C GLN A 28 -8.05 -24.46 1.16
N VAL A 29 -8.69 -23.67 2.02
CA VAL A 29 -8.27 -23.51 3.42
C VAL A 29 -8.53 -24.78 4.24
N LEU A 30 -9.67 -25.44 4.02
CA LEU A 30 -9.98 -26.73 4.65
C LEU A 30 -8.99 -27.82 4.22
N HIS A 31 -8.61 -27.85 2.94
CA HIS A 31 -7.57 -28.77 2.46
C HIS A 31 -6.22 -28.50 3.13
N HIS A 32 -5.82 -27.23 3.27
CA HIS A 32 -4.62 -26.86 4.02
C HIS A 32 -4.71 -27.34 5.48
N SER A 33 -5.84 -27.14 6.14
CA SER A 33 -6.08 -27.60 7.51
C SER A 33 -5.94 -29.12 7.66
N ARG A 34 -6.50 -29.91 6.72
CA ARG A 34 -6.35 -31.38 6.67
C ARG A 34 -4.89 -31.80 6.55
N LEU A 35 -4.12 -31.15 5.69
CA LEU A 35 -2.69 -31.44 5.54
C LEU A 35 -1.91 -31.20 6.84
N ARG A 36 -2.26 -30.16 7.59
CA ARG A 36 -1.65 -29.84 8.89
C ARG A 36 -2.09 -30.79 10.02
N GLY A 37 -3.30 -31.32 9.95
CA GLY A 37 -3.85 -32.27 10.94
C GLY A 37 -3.45 -33.72 10.72
N ARG A 38 -2.98 -34.10 9.51
CA ARG A 38 -2.73 -35.50 9.11
C ARG A 38 -1.87 -36.34 10.08
N GLN A 39 -0.93 -35.73 10.79
CA GLN A 39 -0.07 -36.44 11.76
C GLN A 39 -0.82 -36.89 13.02
N HIS A 40 -1.96 -36.26 13.32
CA HIS A 40 -2.80 -36.52 14.48
C HIS A 40 -3.86 -37.60 14.24
N GLY A 41 -3.98 -38.11 13.01
CA GLY A 41 -4.84 -39.23 12.64
C GLY A 41 -5.67 -38.96 11.38
N PRO A 42 -6.43 -39.95 10.89
CA PRO A 42 -7.37 -39.76 9.79
C PRO A 42 -8.41 -38.68 10.11
N ASN A 43 -8.75 -37.88 9.10
CA ASN A 43 -9.77 -36.83 9.16
C ASN A 43 -9.65 -35.84 10.33
N VAL A 44 -8.42 -35.57 10.78
CA VAL A 44 -8.12 -34.51 11.73
C VAL A 44 -7.78 -33.22 10.98
N CYS A 45 -8.41 -32.12 11.39
CA CYS A 45 -8.19 -30.78 10.90
C CYS A 45 -7.46 -29.95 11.96
N ALA A 46 -6.48 -29.17 11.52
CA ALA A 46 -5.78 -28.24 12.39
C ALA A 46 -6.39 -26.83 12.26
N VAL A 47 -6.76 -26.24 13.39
CA VAL A 47 -7.44 -24.94 13.45
C VAL A 47 -6.68 -23.99 14.36
N GLN A 48 -6.69 -22.71 14.03
CA GLN A 48 -6.16 -21.68 14.93
C GLN A 48 -7.26 -21.28 15.91
N LYS A 49 -7.03 -21.51 17.20
CA LYS A 49 -7.89 -21.04 18.29
C LYS A 49 -7.31 -19.76 18.86
N LEU A 50 -8.12 -18.72 18.97
CA LEU A 50 -7.73 -17.47 19.62
C LEU A 50 -7.54 -17.69 21.13
N LEU A 51 -6.44 -17.21 21.70
CA LEU A 51 -6.20 -17.34 23.14
C LEU A 51 -7.27 -16.58 23.94
N GLY A 52 -7.79 -17.21 24.98
CA GLY A 52 -8.82 -16.63 25.86
C GLY A 52 -10.24 -16.64 25.29
N THR A 53 -10.46 -17.15 24.08
CA THR A 53 -11.81 -17.25 23.50
C THR A 53 -12.08 -18.64 22.92
N ASN A 54 -13.33 -18.91 22.54
CA ASN A 54 -13.71 -20.11 21.80
C ASN A 54 -13.69 -19.92 20.28
N ARG A 55 -13.26 -18.76 19.78
CA ARG A 55 -13.19 -18.46 18.35
C ARG A 55 -12.08 -19.28 17.68
N LYS A 56 -12.44 -19.93 16.57
CA LYS A 56 -11.56 -20.81 15.79
C LYS A 56 -11.60 -20.42 14.31
N TYR A 57 -10.45 -20.55 13.66
CA TYR A 57 -10.28 -20.17 12.27
C TYR A 57 -9.54 -21.27 11.50
N TYR A 58 -10.09 -21.61 10.34
CA TYR A 58 -9.35 -22.23 9.28
C TYR A 58 -8.56 -21.12 8.57
N THR A 59 -7.24 -21.24 8.50
CA THR A 59 -6.38 -20.20 7.93
C THR A 59 -5.53 -20.72 6.79
N ASN A 60 -5.28 -19.87 5.78
CA ASN A 60 -4.40 -20.18 4.67
C ASN A 60 -2.92 -20.27 5.13
N CYS A 61 -2.01 -20.66 4.23
CA CYS A 61 -0.59 -20.81 4.53
C CYS A 61 0.05 -19.53 5.10
N LYS A 62 -0.29 -18.35 4.57
CA LYS A 62 0.29 -17.07 4.99
C LYS A 62 -0.08 -16.75 6.44
N GLN A 63 -1.36 -16.84 6.76
CA GLN A 63 -1.89 -16.57 8.10
C GLN A 63 -1.52 -17.66 9.12
N TRP A 64 -1.38 -18.91 8.67
CA TRP A 64 -0.97 -20.03 9.52
C TRP A 64 0.33 -19.77 10.27
N TYR A 65 1.32 -19.17 9.59
CA TYR A 65 2.63 -18.87 10.18
C TYR A 65 2.66 -17.60 11.03
N GLN A 66 1.73 -16.66 10.80
CA GLN A 66 1.64 -15.43 11.59
C GLN A 66 1.20 -15.68 13.04
N ARG A 67 0.47 -16.78 13.30
CA ARG A 67 -0.06 -17.18 14.63
C ARG A 67 -0.78 -16.04 15.37
N LYS A 68 -1.41 -15.14 14.61
CA LYS A 68 -2.17 -14.02 15.11
C LYS A 68 -3.43 -13.85 14.28
N VAL A 69 -4.52 -13.49 14.95
CA VAL A 69 -5.79 -13.04 14.35
C VAL A 69 -6.17 -11.75 15.08
N CYS A 70 -6.38 -10.67 14.34
CA CYS A 70 -6.66 -9.34 14.89
C CYS A 70 -5.66 -8.92 16.00
N GLY A 71 -4.37 -9.16 15.77
CA GLY A 71 -3.29 -8.86 16.72
C GLY A 71 -3.20 -9.82 17.93
N LYS A 72 -4.25 -10.56 18.26
CA LYS A 72 -4.29 -11.55 19.35
C LYS A 72 -3.59 -12.85 18.95
N SER A 73 -2.81 -13.41 19.86
CA SER A 73 -2.06 -14.65 19.61
C SER A 73 -2.99 -15.87 19.52
N THR A 74 -2.67 -16.80 18.63
CA THR A 74 -3.43 -18.05 18.46
C THR A 74 -2.62 -19.27 18.87
N VAL A 75 -3.34 -20.31 19.31
CA VAL A 75 -2.80 -21.66 19.53
C VAL A 75 -3.38 -22.62 18.50
N ILE A 76 -2.58 -23.60 18.10
CA ILE A 76 -3.05 -24.64 17.19
C ILE A 76 -3.84 -25.66 18.00
N SER A 77 -5.10 -25.86 17.60
CA SER A 77 -5.98 -26.91 18.12
C SER A 77 -6.21 -27.94 17.01
N TYR A 78 -6.47 -29.19 17.40
CA TYR A 78 -6.78 -30.28 16.48
C TYR A 78 -8.18 -30.81 16.79
N GLU A 79 -9.01 -30.90 15.76
CA GLU A 79 -10.38 -31.38 15.87
C GLU A 79 -10.75 -32.24 14.65
N CYS A 80 -11.87 -32.93 14.72
CA CYS A 80 -12.36 -33.67 13.57
C CYS A 80 -12.73 -32.71 12.46
N CYS A 81 -12.32 -33.03 11.24
CA CYS A 81 -12.78 -32.30 10.07
C CYS A 81 -14.32 -32.42 9.94
N PRO A 82 -14.97 -31.45 9.27
CA PRO A 82 -16.41 -31.53 9.01
C PRO A 82 -16.80 -32.89 8.40
N GLY A 83 -17.83 -33.51 8.98
CA GLY A 83 -18.36 -34.82 8.57
C GLY A 83 -17.77 -36.05 9.31
N TYR A 84 -16.84 -35.87 10.25
CA TYR A 84 -16.17 -36.99 10.94
C TYR A 84 -16.22 -36.86 12.46
N GLU A 85 -16.11 -37.98 13.15
CA GLU A 85 -16.08 -38.06 14.62
C GLU A 85 -14.99 -39.00 15.15
N LYS A 86 -14.71 -38.88 16.45
CA LYS A 86 -13.74 -39.73 17.15
C LYS A 86 -14.38 -41.05 17.53
N VAL A 87 -13.63 -42.14 17.38
CA VAL A 87 -14.00 -43.46 17.91
C VAL A 87 -13.16 -43.72 19.17
N PRO A 88 -13.76 -44.05 20.32
CA PRO A 88 -13.01 -44.36 21.54
C PRO A 88 -11.98 -45.47 21.30
N GLY A 89 -10.72 -45.22 21.68
CA GLY A 89 -9.61 -46.16 21.48
C GLY A 89 -8.89 -46.05 20.13
N GLU A 90 -9.43 -45.31 19.16
CA GLU A 90 -8.78 -45.08 17.87
C GLU A 90 -8.16 -43.69 17.76
N LYS A 91 -7.07 -43.58 16.99
CA LYS A 91 -6.39 -42.30 16.74
C LYS A 91 -7.13 -41.51 15.67
N GLY A 92 -7.33 -40.21 15.91
CA GLY A 92 -7.94 -39.28 14.95
C GLY A 92 -9.46 -39.36 14.93
N CYS A 93 -10.05 -39.20 13.73
CA CYS A 93 -11.49 -39.19 13.51
C CYS A 93 -11.86 -40.18 12.38
N PRO A 94 -11.75 -41.49 12.61
CA PRO A 94 -11.89 -42.49 11.56
C PRO A 94 -13.34 -42.71 11.11
N ALA A 95 -14.32 -42.44 11.97
CA ALA A 95 -15.74 -42.60 11.66
C ALA A 95 -16.30 -41.37 10.94
N ALA A 96 -17.02 -41.63 9.84
CA ALA A 96 -17.90 -40.62 9.26
C ALA A 96 -19.17 -40.54 10.12
N LEU A 97 -19.68 -39.33 10.32
CA LEU A 97 -20.93 -39.13 11.07
C LEU A 97 -22.09 -39.83 10.34
N PRO A 98 -22.93 -40.62 11.04
CA PRO A 98 -24.10 -41.24 10.42
C PRO A 98 -25.07 -40.15 9.94
N LEU A 99 -25.64 -40.35 8.75
CA LEU A 99 -26.66 -39.45 8.23
C LEU A 99 -27.95 -39.62 9.05
N SER A 100 -28.43 -38.51 9.61
CA SER A 100 -29.74 -38.40 10.24
C SER A 100 -30.54 -37.30 9.55
N ASN A 101 -31.82 -37.13 9.89
CA ASN A 101 -32.60 -35.99 9.38
C ASN A 101 -32.00 -34.65 9.87
N ILE A 102 -32.46 -33.52 9.33
CA ILE A 102 -31.96 -32.20 9.73
C ILE A 102 -32.13 -31.95 11.23
N TYR A 103 -33.29 -32.30 11.81
CA TYR A 103 -33.57 -32.07 13.23
C TYR A 103 -32.53 -32.73 14.15
N ASP A 104 -32.19 -33.99 13.90
CA ASP A 104 -31.18 -34.72 14.67
C ASP A 104 -29.76 -34.19 14.38
N THR A 105 -29.50 -33.80 13.12
CA THR A 105 -28.22 -33.21 12.72
C THR A 105 -27.93 -31.89 13.44
N LEU A 106 -28.96 -31.10 13.79
CA LEU A 106 -28.79 -29.90 14.64
C LEU A 106 -28.12 -30.24 15.97
N GLY A 107 -28.54 -31.33 16.62
CA GLY A 107 -27.93 -31.83 17.84
C GLY A 107 -26.47 -32.27 17.64
N ILE A 108 -26.19 -32.99 16.55
CA ILE A 108 -24.85 -33.47 16.19
C ILE A 108 -23.86 -32.31 15.99
N VAL A 109 -24.30 -31.22 15.34
CA VAL A 109 -23.42 -30.04 15.12
C VAL A 109 -23.25 -29.17 16.36
N GLY A 110 -24.04 -29.42 17.41
CA GLY A 110 -24.04 -28.68 18.67
C GLY A 110 -24.98 -27.48 18.72
N ALA A 111 -25.95 -27.38 17.80
CA ALA A 111 -26.98 -26.33 17.75
C ALA A 111 -28.21 -26.71 18.59
N ALA A 112 -28.00 -27.11 19.85
CA ALA A 112 -29.06 -27.61 20.72
C ALA A 112 -30.20 -26.61 20.95
N THR A 113 -29.89 -25.32 21.02
CA THR A 113 -30.90 -24.26 21.18
C THR A 113 -31.78 -24.13 19.93
N THR A 114 -31.17 -24.16 18.75
CA THR A 114 -31.89 -24.17 17.46
C THR A 114 -32.75 -25.43 17.31
N GLN A 115 -32.25 -26.58 17.76
CA GLN A 115 -33.01 -27.84 17.79
C GLN A 115 -34.23 -27.73 18.71
N LEU A 116 -34.06 -27.21 19.94
CA LEU A 116 -35.14 -26.97 20.89
C LEU A 116 -36.21 -26.04 20.30
N TYR A 117 -35.79 -24.90 19.74
CA TYR A 117 -36.72 -23.94 19.14
C TYR A 117 -37.45 -24.50 17.91
N SER A 118 -36.81 -25.34 17.11
CA SER A 118 -37.48 -26.05 16.01
C SER A 118 -38.57 -27.00 16.50
N LEU A 119 -38.40 -27.60 17.68
CA LEU A 119 -39.44 -28.40 18.31
C LEU A 119 -40.58 -27.52 18.83
N SER A 120 -40.25 -26.44 19.57
CA SER A 120 -41.24 -25.54 20.18
C SER A 120 -42.07 -24.75 19.15
N SER A 121 -41.51 -24.43 17.99
CA SER A 121 -42.19 -23.69 16.92
C SER A 121 -42.99 -24.57 15.96
N ASN A 122 -43.07 -25.89 16.22
CA ASN A 122 -43.66 -26.88 15.33
C ASN A 122 -43.00 -26.98 13.93
N LEU A 123 -41.72 -26.61 13.82
CA LEU A 123 -40.93 -26.77 12.59
C LEU A 123 -40.44 -28.21 12.42
N LYS A 124 -40.24 -28.94 13.53
CA LYS A 124 -39.68 -30.30 13.55
C LYS A 124 -40.29 -31.24 12.49
N PRO A 125 -41.64 -31.37 12.35
CA PRO A 125 -42.21 -32.29 11.36
C PRO A 125 -41.79 -31.97 9.92
N GLU A 126 -41.60 -30.69 9.59
CA GLU A 126 -41.16 -30.23 8.26
C GLU A 126 -39.71 -30.63 7.97
N ILE A 127 -38.81 -30.46 8.95
CA ILE A 127 -37.38 -30.78 8.82
C ILE A 127 -37.03 -32.25 9.10
N GLU A 128 -37.99 -33.08 9.50
CA GLU A 128 -37.90 -34.54 9.50
C GLU A 128 -38.51 -35.17 8.23
N ALA A 129 -39.42 -34.46 7.56
CA ALA A 129 -40.10 -34.96 6.38
C ALA A 129 -39.15 -35.16 5.17
N PRO A 130 -39.56 -36.01 4.20
CA PRO A 130 -38.86 -36.11 2.93
C PRO A 130 -38.76 -34.76 2.22
N GLY A 131 -37.56 -34.41 1.77
CA GLY A 131 -37.29 -33.13 1.13
C GLY A 131 -35.80 -32.90 0.96
N SER A 132 -35.45 -31.70 0.51
CA SER A 132 -34.07 -31.25 0.38
C SER A 132 -33.99 -29.83 0.91
N PHE A 133 -33.38 -29.65 2.07
CA PHE A 133 -33.29 -28.35 2.71
C PHE A 133 -31.85 -27.98 3.06
N THR A 134 -31.64 -26.69 3.27
CA THR A 134 -30.44 -26.15 3.94
C THR A 134 -30.91 -25.38 5.15
N ILE A 135 -30.28 -25.56 6.31
CA ILE A 135 -30.48 -24.71 7.47
C ILE A 135 -29.15 -24.09 7.90
N PHE A 136 -29.13 -22.78 8.01
CA PHE A 136 -28.05 -22.01 8.62
C PHE A 136 -28.35 -21.88 10.11
N ALA A 137 -28.04 -22.91 10.89
CA ALA A 137 -28.39 -23.01 12.29
C ALA A 137 -27.49 -22.08 13.15
N PRO A 138 -28.06 -21.11 13.90
CA PRO A 138 -27.29 -20.38 14.89
C PRO A 138 -26.78 -21.33 15.97
N ASN A 139 -25.57 -21.09 16.48
CA ASN A 139 -25.06 -21.81 17.64
C ASN A 139 -25.73 -21.34 18.94
N ASN A 140 -25.47 -22.04 20.04
CA ASN A 140 -26.08 -21.71 21.33
C ASN A 140 -25.65 -20.31 21.83
N GLU A 141 -24.39 -19.94 21.58
CA GLU A 141 -23.88 -18.62 21.93
C GLU A 141 -24.55 -17.49 21.14
N ALA A 142 -24.93 -17.72 19.87
CA ALA A 142 -25.67 -16.74 19.08
C ALA A 142 -27.03 -16.42 19.68
N TRP A 143 -27.79 -17.44 20.10
CA TRP A 143 -29.07 -17.24 20.77
C TRP A 143 -28.91 -16.54 22.12
N ALA A 144 -27.88 -16.91 22.90
CA ALA A 144 -27.59 -16.27 24.18
C ALA A 144 -27.12 -14.81 24.05
N ALA A 145 -26.63 -14.41 22.87
CA ALA A 145 -26.17 -13.05 22.60
C ALA A 145 -27.29 -12.11 22.12
N LEU A 146 -28.50 -12.60 21.88
CA LEU A 146 -29.63 -11.75 21.51
C LEU A 146 -30.04 -10.82 22.66
N PRO A 147 -30.45 -9.57 22.37
CA PRO A 147 -31.08 -8.71 23.36
C PRO A 147 -32.29 -9.39 24.00
N ALA A 148 -32.49 -9.20 25.31
CA ALA A 148 -33.56 -9.88 26.06
C ALA A 148 -34.96 -9.61 25.48
N GLU A 149 -35.22 -8.38 25.04
CA GLU A 149 -36.49 -7.98 24.43
C GLU A 149 -36.75 -8.71 23.11
N MET A 150 -35.72 -8.85 22.27
CA MET A 150 -35.82 -9.57 20.99
C MET A 150 -36.00 -11.08 21.22
N LEU A 151 -35.31 -11.63 22.22
CA LEU A 151 -35.50 -13.04 22.57
C LEU A 151 -36.92 -13.29 23.08
N ASP A 152 -37.43 -12.42 23.94
CA ASP A 152 -38.79 -12.50 24.50
C ASP A 152 -39.86 -12.42 23.41
N SER A 153 -39.71 -11.50 22.44
CA SER A 153 -40.66 -11.38 21.32
C SER A 153 -40.71 -12.66 20.46
N LEU A 154 -39.58 -13.34 20.29
CA LEU A 154 -39.53 -14.61 19.56
C LEU A 154 -40.17 -15.76 20.35
N VAL A 155 -39.81 -15.93 21.62
CA VAL A 155 -40.25 -17.07 22.43
C VAL A 155 -41.66 -16.93 22.98
N SER A 156 -42.21 -15.72 23.07
CA SER A 156 -43.60 -15.50 23.47
C SER A 156 -44.61 -15.89 22.39
N ASN A 157 -44.20 -15.86 21.11
CA ASN A 157 -45.04 -16.24 19.98
C ASN A 157 -44.37 -17.30 19.09
N VAL A 158 -44.19 -18.50 19.64
CA VAL A 158 -43.44 -19.58 18.99
C VAL A 158 -44.02 -20.06 17.66
N ASN A 159 -45.34 -19.95 17.47
CA ASN A 159 -46.03 -20.46 16.28
C ASN A 159 -45.91 -19.51 15.08
N ILE A 160 -45.56 -18.24 15.30
CA ILE A 160 -45.48 -17.23 14.25
C ILE A 160 -44.06 -16.66 14.22
N GLU A 161 -43.64 -15.92 15.24
CA GLU A 161 -42.37 -15.19 15.23
C GLU A 161 -41.16 -16.14 15.20
N LEU A 162 -41.11 -17.11 16.12
CA LEU A 162 -40.00 -18.07 16.14
C LEU A 162 -39.98 -18.96 14.90
N LEU A 163 -41.15 -19.43 14.44
CA LEU A 163 -41.26 -20.25 13.23
C LEU A 163 -40.78 -19.48 11.99
N ASN A 164 -41.20 -18.22 11.84
CA ASN A 164 -40.80 -17.35 10.74
C ASN A 164 -39.30 -17.05 10.78
N ALA A 165 -38.77 -16.73 11.97
CA ALA A 165 -37.34 -16.53 12.16
C ALA A 165 -36.54 -17.79 11.77
N LEU A 166 -36.94 -18.98 12.21
CA LEU A 166 -36.27 -20.23 11.84
C LEU A 166 -36.38 -20.53 10.33
N ARG A 167 -37.54 -20.28 9.71
CA ARG A 167 -37.72 -20.41 8.25
C ARG A 167 -36.86 -19.42 7.46
N TYR A 168 -36.59 -18.25 8.00
CA TYR A 168 -35.65 -17.31 7.38
C TYR A 168 -34.23 -17.89 7.33
N HIS A 169 -33.84 -18.71 8.31
CA HIS A 169 -32.55 -19.41 8.31
C HIS A 169 -32.50 -20.62 7.36
N MET A 170 -33.58 -20.90 6.62
CA MET A 170 -33.70 -22.10 5.80
C MET A 170 -33.84 -21.78 4.31
N VAL A 171 -33.36 -22.70 3.47
CA VAL A 171 -33.52 -22.69 2.01
C VAL A 171 -34.13 -24.03 1.57
N ASN A 172 -35.07 -23.99 0.63
CA ASN A 172 -35.83 -25.16 0.14
C ASN A 172 -35.06 -26.07 -0.85
N ARG A 173 -33.73 -26.06 -0.77
CA ARG A 173 -32.82 -26.95 -1.50
C ARG A 173 -31.54 -27.15 -0.71
N ARG A 174 -30.82 -28.23 -0.97
CA ARG A 174 -29.44 -28.43 -0.49
C ARG A 174 -28.49 -27.43 -1.16
N VAL A 175 -27.75 -26.68 -0.35
CA VAL A 175 -26.73 -25.69 -0.76
C VAL A 175 -25.45 -25.98 0.02
N LEU A 176 -24.40 -26.40 -0.67
CA LEU A 176 -23.09 -26.69 -0.05
C LEU A 176 -22.16 -25.48 -0.10
N THR A 177 -21.04 -25.51 0.59
CA THR A 177 -20.06 -24.41 0.56
C THR A 177 -19.54 -24.08 -0.83
N ASP A 178 -19.53 -25.03 -1.75
CA ASP A 178 -19.16 -24.80 -3.16
C ASP A 178 -20.23 -24.03 -3.95
N ASP A 179 -21.48 -24.02 -3.47
CA ASP A 179 -22.58 -23.26 -4.02
C ASP A 179 -22.71 -21.85 -3.39
N LEU A 180 -22.10 -21.64 -2.22
CA LEU A 180 -22.09 -20.38 -1.46
C LEU A 180 -21.10 -19.38 -2.08
N LYS A 181 -21.44 -18.85 -3.26
CA LYS A 181 -20.60 -17.92 -4.01
C LYS A 181 -20.66 -16.52 -3.42
N HIS A 182 -19.54 -15.80 -3.50
CA HIS A 182 -19.44 -14.42 -3.06
C HIS A 182 -20.46 -13.53 -3.79
N GLY A 183 -21.20 -12.74 -3.02
CA GLY A 183 -22.13 -11.76 -3.53
C GLY A 183 -23.38 -12.37 -4.16
N THR A 184 -23.76 -13.58 -3.76
CA THR A 184 -25.01 -14.19 -4.22
C THR A 184 -26.08 -14.11 -3.14
N SER A 185 -27.34 -14.15 -3.57
CA SER A 185 -28.50 -14.24 -2.68
C SER A 185 -29.14 -15.62 -2.77
N LEU A 186 -29.69 -16.11 -1.66
CA LEU A 186 -30.48 -17.33 -1.60
C LEU A 186 -31.89 -17.01 -1.08
N PRO A 187 -32.97 -17.38 -1.79
CA PRO A 187 -34.31 -17.16 -1.28
C PRO A 187 -34.56 -18.06 -0.07
N SER A 188 -34.88 -17.45 1.07
CA SER A 188 -35.22 -18.20 2.27
C SER A 188 -36.61 -18.85 2.17
N MET A 189 -36.90 -19.77 3.09
CA MET A 189 -38.24 -20.37 3.22
C MET A 189 -39.25 -19.43 3.92
N TYR A 190 -38.82 -18.22 4.31
CA TYR A 190 -39.70 -17.19 4.83
C TYR A 190 -39.95 -16.11 3.77
N GLN A 191 -41.13 -16.15 3.17
CA GLN A 191 -41.59 -15.17 2.15
C GLN A 191 -40.65 -14.98 0.94
N ASN A 192 -39.72 -15.90 0.70
CA ASN A 192 -38.63 -15.75 -0.28
C ASN A 192 -37.74 -14.51 -0.05
N ILE A 193 -37.64 -14.03 1.19
CA ILE A 193 -36.71 -12.96 1.53
C ILE A 193 -35.30 -13.50 1.40
N ASP A 194 -34.44 -12.76 0.72
CA ASP A 194 -33.10 -13.21 0.38
C ASP A 194 -32.15 -13.26 1.59
N LEU A 195 -31.29 -14.27 1.56
CA LEU A 195 -30.11 -14.42 2.41
C LEU A 195 -28.88 -14.00 1.62
N GLN A 196 -28.11 -13.04 2.14
CA GLN A 196 -26.92 -12.53 1.52
C GLN A 196 -25.70 -13.38 1.83
N ILE A 197 -25.05 -13.89 0.79
CA ILE A 197 -23.90 -14.79 0.90
C ILE A 197 -22.63 -14.07 0.46
N HIS A 198 -21.64 -14.03 1.35
CA HIS A 198 -20.30 -13.53 1.01
C HIS A 198 -19.25 -14.61 1.26
N HIS A 199 -18.38 -14.81 0.27
CA HIS A 199 -17.24 -15.73 0.36
C HIS A 199 -15.94 -14.96 0.16
N TYR A 200 -15.09 -14.94 1.18
CA TYR A 200 -13.88 -14.13 1.18
C TYR A 200 -12.64 -14.94 0.75
N PRO A 201 -11.60 -14.29 0.18
CA PRO A 201 -10.37 -14.97 -0.24
C PRO A 201 -9.60 -15.70 0.88
N ASN A 202 -9.84 -15.32 2.14
CA ASN A 202 -9.27 -15.98 3.31
C ASN A 202 -10.02 -17.28 3.70
N GLY A 203 -11.05 -17.66 2.95
CA GLY A 203 -11.85 -18.86 3.17
C GLY A 203 -13.04 -18.67 4.10
N ILE A 204 -13.21 -17.49 4.70
CA ILE A 204 -14.38 -17.17 5.53
C ILE A 204 -15.61 -17.05 4.64
N VAL A 205 -16.71 -17.67 5.07
CA VAL A 205 -18.03 -17.56 4.45
C VAL A 205 -18.95 -16.91 5.48
N THR A 206 -19.79 -15.98 5.03
CA THR A 206 -20.82 -15.36 5.87
C THR A 206 -22.19 -15.41 5.22
N VAL A 207 -23.22 -15.55 6.05
CA VAL A 207 -24.63 -15.44 5.67
C VAL A 207 -25.21 -14.27 6.46
N ASN A 208 -25.66 -13.20 5.80
CA ASN A 208 -26.09 -11.96 6.47
C ASN A 208 -25.05 -11.47 7.52
N CYS A 209 -23.77 -11.49 7.17
CA CYS A 209 -22.65 -11.20 8.06
C CYS A 209 -22.52 -12.06 9.34
N ALA A 210 -23.26 -13.17 9.44
CA ALA A 210 -22.99 -14.25 10.39
C ALA A 210 -21.97 -15.23 9.79
N ARG A 211 -20.86 -15.47 10.48
CA ARG A 211 -19.78 -16.34 10.00
C ARG A 211 -20.17 -17.80 10.09
N LEU A 212 -19.87 -18.54 9.03
CA LEU A 212 -19.97 -19.99 8.96
C LEU A 212 -18.90 -20.63 9.86
N LEU A 213 -19.32 -21.27 10.95
CA LEU A 213 -18.46 -21.92 11.93
C LEU A 213 -18.13 -23.37 11.52
N LYS A 214 -19.17 -24.12 11.18
CA LYS A 214 -19.09 -25.49 10.70
C LYS A 214 -19.97 -25.61 9.47
N ALA A 215 -19.47 -26.27 8.44
CA ALA A 215 -20.15 -26.32 7.15
C ALA A 215 -20.28 -27.74 6.61
N ASP A 216 -21.22 -27.91 5.68
CA ASP A 216 -21.45 -29.15 4.93
C ASP A 216 -21.76 -30.37 5.82
N HIS A 217 -22.52 -30.17 6.90
CA HIS A 217 -23.01 -31.30 7.70
C HIS A 217 -24.22 -31.92 7.00
N HIS A 218 -23.96 -32.99 6.25
CA HIS A 218 -24.99 -33.69 5.50
C HIS A 218 -26.05 -34.33 6.40
N ALA A 219 -27.31 -34.18 6.00
CA ALA A 219 -28.47 -34.84 6.57
C ALA A 219 -29.17 -35.69 5.48
N THR A 220 -29.99 -36.66 5.89
CA THR A 220 -30.75 -37.53 4.97
C THR A 220 -31.66 -36.73 4.04
N ASN A 221 -32.22 -35.62 4.53
CA ASN A 221 -33.12 -34.72 3.80
C ASN A 221 -32.53 -33.30 3.60
N GLY A 222 -31.20 -33.12 3.69
CA GLY A 222 -30.61 -31.81 3.43
C GLY A 222 -29.16 -31.61 3.88
N VAL A 223 -28.85 -30.41 4.37
CA VAL A 223 -27.54 -30.02 4.94
C VAL A 223 -27.73 -28.97 6.05
N VAL A 224 -26.88 -29.05 7.07
CA VAL A 224 -26.81 -28.09 8.18
C VAL A 224 -25.49 -27.33 8.08
N HIS A 225 -25.56 -26.01 8.21
CA HIS A 225 -24.40 -25.15 8.44
C HIS A 225 -24.57 -24.42 9.76
N LEU A 226 -23.55 -24.44 10.61
CA LEU A 226 -23.56 -23.73 11.89
C LEU A 226 -23.05 -22.30 11.68
N ILE A 227 -23.81 -21.29 12.11
CA ILE A 227 -23.45 -19.86 12.05
C ILE A 227 -23.33 -19.24 13.45
N ASP A 228 -22.65 -18.10 13.56
CA ASP A 228 -22.30 -17.47 14.85
C ASP A 228 -23.21 -16.31 15.29
N LYS A 229 -24.26 -16.02 14.53
CA LYS A 229 -25.30 -15.05 14.88
C LYS A 229 -26.67 -15.59 14.49
N VAL A 230 -27.72 -15.13 15.16
CA VAL A 230 -29.10 -15.28 14.68
C VAL A 230 -29.32 -14.19 13.63
N ILE A 231 -29.68 -14.57 12.41
CA ILE A 231 -29.86 -13.64 11.30
C ILE A 231 -31.29 -13.11 11.26
N ALA A 232 -31.44 -11.84 10.92
CA ALA A 232 -32.71 -11.15 10.77
C ALA A 232 -32.94 -10.74 9.32
N THR A 233 -34.20 -10.53 8.95
CA THR A 233 -34.59 -10.09 7.61
C THR A 233 -34.09 -8.69 7.32
N THR A 234 -33.51 -8.50 6.14
CA THR A 234 -33.04 -7.20 5.66
C THR A 234 -33.99 -6.69 4.58
N THR A 235 -34.65 -5.56 4.81
CA THR A 235 -35.56 -4.93 3.84
C THR A 235 -35.06 -3.60 3.31
N ASN A 236 -34.15 -2.95 4.03
CA ASN A 236 -33.77 -1.57 3.75
C ASN A 236 -32.55 -1.50 2.82
N THR A 237 -32.51 -0.52 1.93
CA THR A 237 -31.28 -0.12 1.20
C THR A 237 -30.34 0.65 2.12
N ILE A 238 -29.08 0.84 1.69
CA ILE A 238 -28.15 1.72 2.40
C ILE A 238 -28.73 3.14 2.52
N GLN A 239 -29.35 3.66 1.45
CA GLN A 239 -29.98 4.97 1.48
C GLN A 239 -31.11 5.04 2.53
N GLN A 240 -31.97 4.03 2.62
CA GLN A 240 -33.05 4.00 3.61
C GLN A 240 -32.53 3.93 5.05
N ILE A 241 -31.41 3.24 5.30
CA ILE A 241 -30.74 3.28 6.61
C ILE A 241 -30.26 4.70 6.93
N VAL A 242 -29.60 5.36 5.97
CA VAL A 242 -29.14 6.76 6.12
C VAL A 242 -30.31 7.73 6.35
N GLU A 243 -31.48 7.47 5.77
CA GLU A 243 -32.65 8.33 5.92
C GLU A 243 -33.33 8.20 7.29
N THR A 244 -33.30 7.00 7.87
CA THR A 244 -34.07 6.63 9.06
C THR A 244 -33.29 6.69 10.37
N ASP A 245 -31.96 6.53 10.33
CA ASP A 245 -31.13 6.55 11.54
C ASP A 245 -30.85 7.99 12.02
N GLU A 246 -31.20 8.29 13.26
CA GLU A 246 -31.02 9.61 13.88
C GLU A 246 -29.54 10.00 14.07
N ASN A 247 -28.62 9.03 14.10
CA ASN A 247 -27.19 9.31 14.21
C ASN A 247 -26.55 9.70 12.87
N LEU A 248 -27.30 9.62 11.75
CA LEU A 248 -26.80 9.87 10.40
C LEU A 248 -27.41 11.11 9.74
N GLU A 249 -28.06 12.00 10.51
CA GLU A 249 -28.74 13.20 9.96
C GLU A 249 -27.82 14.10 9.12
N THR A 250 -26.58 14.32 9.58
CA THR A 250 -25.61 15.15 8.86
C THR A 250 -25.15 14.46 7.58
N LEU A 251 -24.94 13.14 7.63
CA LEU A 251 -24.62 12.33 6.45
C LEU A 251 -25.76 12.35 5.43
N ARG A 252 -27.02 12.21 5.88
CA ARG A 252 -28.22 12.29 5.04
C ARG A 252 -28.27 13.59 4.25
N ALA A 253 -28.04 14.73 4.92
CA ALA A 253 -28.00 16.03 4.27
C ALA A 253 -26.85 16.13 3.24
N ALA A 254 -25.67 15.62 3.58
CA ALA A 254 -24.51 15.60 2.70
C ALA A 254 -24.75 14.74 1.43
N VAL A 255 -25.30 13.52 1.59
CA VAL A 255 -25.63 12.61 0.48
C VAL A 255 -26.67 13.22 -0.46
N ALA A 256 -27.68 13.90 0.10
CA ALA A 256 -28.67 14.63 -0.68
C ALA A 256 -28.06 15.78 -1.48
N ALA A 257 -27.18 16.58 -0.85
CA ALA A 257 -26.49 17.69 -1.51
C ALA A 257 -25.51 17.24 -2.61
N SER A 258 -24.88 16.08 -2.46
CA SER A 258 -23.95 15.52 -3.46
C SER A 258 -24.64 14.79 -4.61
N GLY A 259 -25.95 14.48 -4.47
CA GLY A 259 -26.70 13.66 -5.41
C GLY A 259 -26.31 12.18 -5.40
N LEU A 260 -25.81 11.64 -4.29
CA LEU A 260 -25.42 10.23 -4.17
C LEU A 260 -26.58 9.29 -3.78
N ASN A 261 -27.78 9.83 -3.54
CA ASN A 261 -28.98 9.05 -3.18
C ASN A 261 -29.20 7.84 -4.10
N THR A 262 -29.07 8.05 -5.42
CA THR A 262 -29.32 6.98 -6.41
C THR A 262 -28.27 5.88 -6.34
N LEU A 263 -27.01 6.21 -6.05
CA LEU A 263 -25.96 5.21 -5.87
C LEU A 263 -26.25 4.31 -4.66
N LEU A 264 -26.71 4.90 -3.56
CA LEU A 264 -26.99 4.20 -2.30
C LEU A 264 -28.36 3.49 -2.28
N GLU A 265 -29.25 3.82 -3.22
CA GLU A 265 -30.55 3.15 -3.39
C GLU A 265 -30.48 1.99 -4.39
N ASN A 266 -29.68 2.12 -5.45
CA ASN A 266 -29.61 1.12 -6.51
C ASN A 266 -29.01 -0.22 -6.06
N ASP A 267 -29.34 -1.28 -6.82
CA ASP A 267 -28.73 -2.61 -6.67
C ASP A 267 -27.20 -2.53 -6.79
N GLY A 268 -26.53 -3.24 -5.88
CA GLY A 268 -25.08 -3.26 -5.80
C GLY A 268 -24.58 -4.00 -4.57
N GLN A 269 -23.26 -4.00 -4.38
CA GLN A 269 -22.61 -4.52 -3.18
C GLN A 269 -21.59 -3.53 -2.69
N PHE A 270 -22.02 -2.67 -1.77
CA PHE A 270 -21.17 -1.65 -1.19
C PHE A 270 -20.86 -1.94 0.27
N THR A 271 -19.78 -1.33 0.76
CA THR A 271 -19.65 -1.08 2.19
C THR A 271 -19.67 0.42 2.40
N LEU A 272 -20.63 0.92 3.17
CA LEU A 272 -20.66 2.32 3.61
C LEU A 272 -20.03 2.40 5.01
N LEU A 273 -18.96 3.16 5.12
CA LEU A 273 -18.40 3.61 6.39
C LEU A 273 -19.16 4.88 6.78
N ALA A 274 -20.32 4.75 7.43
CA ALA A 274 -21.24 5.86 7.66
C ALA A 274 -20.75 6.76 8.81
N PRO A 275 -20.28 7.99 8.55
CA PRO A 275 -19.91 8.91 9.62
C PRO A 275 -21.13 9.35 10.41
N THR A 276 -21.05 9.15 11.72
CA THR A 276 -22.03 9.62 12.70
C THR A 276 -22.04 11.15 12.81
N ASN A 277 -23.10 11.74 13.36
CA ASN A 277 -23.17 13.18 13.64
C ASN A 277 -21.94 13.65 14.45
N GLU A 278 -21.52 12.88 15.46
CA GLU A 278 -20.34 13.16 16.28
C GLU A 278 -19.05 13.17 15.45
N ALA A 279 -18.97 12.37 14.38
CA ALA A 279 -17.82 12.38 13.48
C ALA A 279 -17.69 13.71 12.73
N PHE A 280 -18.81 14.33 12.34
CA PHE A 280 -18.84 15.65 11.72
C PHE A 280 -18.55 16.77 12.71
N GLU A 281 -19.07 16.68 13.95
CA GLU A 281 -18.85 17.67 15.01
C GLU A 281 -17.37 17.81 15.41
N LYS A 282 -16.58 16.76 15.25
CA LYS A 282 -15.11 16.79 15.49
C LYS A 282 -14.35 17.65 14.49
N ILE A 283 -14.96 18.01 13.36
CA ILE A 283 -14.30 18.77 12.29
C ILE A 283 -14.44 20.27 12.54
N PRO A 284 -13.36 21.06 12.42
CA PRO A 284 -13.46 22.52 12.51
C PRO A 284 -14.52 23.06 11.56
N GLN A 285 -15.38 23.94 12.06
CA GLN A 285 -16.57 24.41 11.35
C GLN A 285 -16.23 25.08 10.00
N GLU A 286 -15.10 25.79 9.92
CA GLU A 286 -14.59 26.38 8.68
C GLU A 286 -14.27 25.31 7.63
N THR A 287 -13.54 24.24 8.01
CA THR A 287 -13.22 23.11 7.14
C THR A 287 -14.48 22.38 6.69
N LEU A 288 -15.40 22.11 7.62
CA LEU A 288 -16.64 21.40 7.32
C LEU A 288 -17.52 22.18 6.34
N ASN A 289 -17.79 23.47 6.63
CA ASN A 289 -18.60 24.32 5.76
C ASN A 289 -17.99 24.45 4.35
N ARG A 290 -16.65 24.54 4.26
CA ARG A 290 -15.95 24.59 2.97
C ARG A 290 -16.14 23.31 2.17
N ILE A 291 -16.00 22.13 2.79
CA ILE A 291 -16.16 20.85 2.11
C ILE A 291 -17.62 20.64 1.69
N LEU A 292 -18.58 20.88 2.59
CA LEU A 292 -20.01 20.74 2.29
C LEU A 292 -20.49 21.74 1.22
N GLY A 293 -19.87 22.92 1.14
CA GLY A 293 -20.19 23.94 0.14
C GLY A 293 -19.54 23.74 -1.23
N ASP A 294 -18.58 22.82 -1.36
CA ASP A 294 -17.89 22.52 -2.63
C ASP A 294 -18.34 21.16 -3.16
N PRO A 295 -19.09 21.10 -4.27
CA PRO A 295 -19.63 19.84 -4.81
C PRO A 295 -18.58 18.78 -5.12
N GLU A 296 -17.37 19.18 -5.55
CA GLU A 296 -16.30 18.22 -5.84
C GLU A 296 -15.72 17.67 -4.53
N ALA A 297 -15.42 18.53 -3.56
CA ALA A 297 -14.87 18.11 -2.27
C ALA A 297 -15.87 17.25 -1.48
N LEU A 298 -17.16 17.60 -1.51
CA LEU A 298 -18.23 16.83 -0.89
C LEU A 298 -18.36 15.44 -1.53
N LYS A 299 -18.32 15.37 -2.87
CA LYS A 299 -18.41 14.10 -3.58
C LYS A 299 -17.20 13.21 -3.30
N ASP A 300 -16.00 13.77 -3.29
CA ASP A 300 -14.78 13.05 -2.95
C ASP A 300 -14.81 12.56 -1.49
N LEU A 301 -15.26 13.40 -0.55
CA LEU A 301 -15.47 13.02 0.85
C LEU A 301 -16.39 11.81 0.97
N LEU A 302 -17.56 11.84 0.34
CA LEU A 302 -18.54 10.76 0.46
C LEU A 302 -18.07 9.48 -0.25
N ASN A 303 -17.48 9.60 -1.43
CA ASN A 303 -16.90 8.45 -2.14
C ASN A 303 -15.75 7.80 -1.36
N HIS A 304 -15.02 8.57 -0.55
CA HIS A 304 -13.96 8.04 0.32
C HIS A 304 -14.52 7.19 1.48
N HIS A 305 -15.81 7.29 1.79
CA HIS A 305 -16.50 6.45 2.78
C HIS A 305 -17.17 5.21 2.16
N ILE A 306 -17.08 5.00 0.84
CA ILE A 306 -17.74 3.89 0.15
C ILE A 306 -16.71 2.93 -0.44
N LEU A 307 -16.82 1.65 -0.13
CA LEU A 307 -16.01 0.58 -0.71
C LEU A 307 -16.80 -0.18 -1.78
N LYS A 308 -16.10 -0.65 -2.83
CA LYS A 308 -16.68 -1.35 -4.01
C LYS A 308 -17.25 -2.75 -3.74
N SER A 309 -17.16 -3.25 -2.51
CA SER A 309 -17.61 -4.61 -2.16
C SER A 309 -18.14 -4.64 -0.74
N ALA A 310 -19.17 -5.45 -0.49
CA ALA A 310 -19.73 -5.68 0.82
C ALA A 310 -18.77 -6.48 1.72
N MET A 311 -18.39 -5.88 2.85
CA MET A 311 -17.38 -6.41 3.76
C MET A 311 -17.95 -6.51 5.17
N CYS A 312 -18.26 -7.74 5.59
CA CYS A 312 -18.66 -8.03 6.95
C CYS A 312 -17.46 -7.98 7.90
N ALA A 313 -17.68 -7.59 9.15
CA ALA A 313 -16.62 -7.46 10.15
C ALA A 313 -15.87 -8.79 10.39
N GLU A 314 -16.60 -9.91 10.44
CA GLU A 314 -16.01 -11.23 10.66
C GLU A 314 -15.13 -11.72 9.49
N ALA A 315 -15.16 -11.04 8.33
CA ALA A 315 -14.25 -11.31 7.23
C ALA A 315 -12.83 -10.79 7.50
N ILE A 316 -12.68 -9.80 8.38
CA ILE A 316 -11.41 -9.11 8.65
C ILE A 316 -10.70 -9.81 9.82
N ILE A 317 -9.61 -10.51 9.51
CA ILE A 317 -8.78 -11.22 10.51
C ILE A 317 -7.33 -10.70 10.57
N ALA A 318 -6.96 -9.81 9.65
CA ALA A 318 -5.69 -9.12 9.53
C ALA A 318 -5.86 -7.87 8.66
N GLY A 319 -4.86 -6.99 8.61
CA GLY A 319 -4.87 -5.80 7.76
C GLY A 319 -5.05 -6.13 6.27
N LEU A 320 -6.02 -5.46 5.65
CA LEU A 320 -6.40 -5.57 4.25
C LEU A 320 -6.45 -4.17 3.64
N SER A 321 -5.74 -3.97 2.53
CA SER A 321 -5.81 -2.71 1.80
C SER A 321 -6.98 -2.75 0.81
N MET A 322 -7.90 -1.79 0.90
CA MET A 322 -9.11 -1.68 0.09
C MET A 322 -9.20 -0.30 -0.55
N GLU A 323 -9.57 -0.26 -1.83
CA GLU A 323 -9.79 0.98 -2.56
C GLU A 323 -11.21 1.52 -2.30
N THR A 324 -11.31 2.80 -1.96
CA THR A 324 -12.58 3.53 -1.87
C THR A 324 -13.10 3.92 -3.26
N LEU A 325 -14.32 4.43 -3.37
CA LEU A 325 -14.81 4.99 -4.64
C LEU A 325 -14.08 6.28 -5.05
N GLU A 326 -13.47 6.99 -4.10
CA GLU A 326 -12.64 8.17 -4.37
C GLU A 326 -11.28 7.77 -4.98
N GLY A 327 -10.81 6.56 -4.69
CA GLY A 327 -9.57 5.98 -5.23
C GLY A 327 -8.46 5.82 -4.18
N THR A 328 -8.58 6.45 -3.01
CA THR A 328 -7.64 6.22 -1.91
C THR A 328 -7.74 4.79 -1.37
N MET A 329 -6.58 4.21 -1.04
CA MET A 329 -6.46 2.92 -0.37
C MET A 329 -6.58 3.09 1.16
N LEU A 330 -7.56 2.43 1.76
CA LEU A 330 -7.73 2.32 3.20
C LEU A 330 -7.19 0.98 3.70
N GLU A 331 -6.46 0.98 4.82
CA GLU A 331 -6.11 -0.25 5.52
C GLU A 331 -7.23 -0.61 6.51
N VAL A 332 -8.05 -1.58 6.15
CA VAL A 332 -9.09 -2.15 7.01
C VAL A 332 -8.48 -3.30 7.80
N GLY A 333 -8.50 -3.20 9.13
CA GLY A 333 -7.90 -4.17 10.03
C GLY A 333 -8.79 -4.47 11.22
N CYS A 334 -8.23 -5.14 12.21
CA CYS A 334 -8.89 -5.43 13.47
C CYS A 334 -7.90 -5.57 14.61
N THR A 335 -8.30 -5.11 15.81
CA THR A 335 -7.57 -5.29 17.06
C THR A 335 -8.50 -5.95 18.07
N GLY A 336 -8.29 -7.24 18.31
CA GLY A 336 -9.24 -8.03 19.06
C GLY A 336 -10.59 -8.15 18.35
N ASP A 337 -11.63 -7.57 18.93
CA ASP A 337 -13.00 -7.62 18.40
C ASP A 337 -13.45 -6.29 17.77
N GLU A 338 -12.57 -5.28 17.82
CA GLU A 338 -12.74 -3.96 17.21
C GLU A 338 -12.17 -3.98 15.78
N LEU A 339 -12.96 -3.46 14.84
CA LEU A 339 -12.47 -3.14 13.50
C LEU A 339 -11.67 -1.83 13.54
N THR A 340 -10.63 -1.75 12.72
CA THR A 340 -9.77 -0.57 12.62
C THR A 340 -9.69 -0.07 11.19
N LEU A 341 -9.63 1.25 11.02
CA LEU A 341 -9.33 1.90 9.75
C LEU A 341 -8.01 2.65 9.87
N ASN A 342 -7.04 2.34 9.00
CA ASN A 342 -5.66 2.84 9.07
C ASN A 342 -5.04 2.66 10.47
N GLY A 343 -5.33 1.52 11.10
CA GLY A 343 -4.87 1.17 12.45
C GLY A 343 -5.63 1.84 13.61
N ARG A 344 -6.62 2.71 13.34
CA ARG A 344 -7.41 3.39 14.38
C ARG A 344 -8.75 2.68 14.65
N PRO A 345 -9.12 2.39 15.90
CA PRO A 345 -10.40 1.74 16.25
C PRO A 345 -11.55 2.75 16.25
N ILE A 346 -12.02 3.12 15.06
CA ILE A 346 -13.01 4.20 14.86
C ILE A 346 -14.38 3.70 14.40
N ILE A 347 -14.59 2.38 14.36
CA ILE A 347 -15.89 1.78 14.06
C ILE A 347 -16.70 1.71 15.36
N ALA A 348 -17.83 2.43 15.41
CA ALA A 348 -18.73 2.47 16.56
C ALA A 348 -19.73 1.30 16.55
N GLU A 349 -20.33 1.04 15.39
CA GLU A 349 -21.29 -0.06 15.18
C GLU A 349 -20.96 -0.78 13.87
N LYS A 350 -21.16 -2.10 13.84
CA LYS A 350 -20.71 -2.96 12.75
C LYS A 350 -21.83 -3.83 12.23
N ASP A 351 -21.73 -4.18 10.95
CA ASP A 351 -22.60 -5.15 10.28
C ASP A 351 -24.08 -4.73 10.20
N MET A 352 -24.38 -3.44 10.03
CA MET A 352 -25.73 -3.00 9.70
C MET A 352 -26.04 -3.43 8.27
N LEU A 353 -26.96 -4.39 8.12
CA LEU A 353 -27.25 -5.02 6.83
C LEU A 353 -28.18 -4.15 5.99
N ALA A 354 -27.86 -4.03 4.71
CA ALA A 354 -28.71 -3.42 3.69
C ALA A 354 -28.87 -4.37 2.51
N ILE A 355 -29.97 -4.30 1.76
CA ILE A 355 -30.18 -5.20 0.60
C ILE A 355 -29.10 -5.06 -0.48
N ASN A 356 -28.46 -3.88 -0.57
CA ASN A 356 -27.39 -3.55 -1.51
C ASN A 356 -26.00 -3.36 -0.84
N GLY A 357 -25.81 -3.84 0.40
CA GLY A 357 -24.48 -3.83 1.03
C GLY A 357 -24.46 -3.92 2.55
N VAL A 358 -23.38 -3.41 3.14
CA VAL A 358 -23.16 -3.40 4.60
C VAL A 358 -22.80 -1.99 5.04
N VAL A 359 -23.33 -1.55 6.16
CA VAL A 359 -23.02 -0.26 6.79
C VAL A 359 -22.26 -0.50 8.09
N HIS A 360 -21.17 0.25 8.29
CA HIS A 360 -20.44 0.33 9.55
C HIS A 360 -20.41 1.78 9.99
N PHE A 361 -20.84 2.06 11.21
CA PHE A 361 -20.89 3.44 11.71
C PHE A 361 -19.49 3.83 12.18
N VAL A 362 -19.03 5.01 11.77
CA VAL A 362 -17.71 5.52 12.11
C VAL A 362 -17.80 6.79 12.94
N ASN A 363 -16.91 6.91 13.93
CA ASN A 363 -16.87 8.04 14.85
C ASN A 363 -15.85 9.13 14.44
N GLU A 364 -15.18 8.97 13.30
CA GLU A 364 -14.27 9.96 12.70
C GLU A 364 -14.61 10.13 11.23
N LEU A 365 -14.56 11.37 10.75
CA LEU A 365 -14.76 11.67 9.34
C LEU A 365 -13.46 11.40 8.56
N LEU A 366 -13.54 10.52 7.55
CA LEU A 366 -12.42 10.19 6.68
C LEU A 366 -12.31 11.23 5.56
N ILE A 367 -11.60 12.33 5.83
CA ILE A 367 -11.39 13.39 4.83
C ILE A 367 -10.25 12.99 3.88
N PRO A 368 -10.51 12.75 2.58
CA PRO A 368 -9.47 12.44 1.62
C PRO A 368 -8.56 13.65 1.36
N ASP A 369 -7.35 13.40 0.85
CA ASP A 369 -6.43 14.48 0.50
C ASP A 369 -7.03 15.42 -0.56
N SER A 370 -7.81 14.89 -1.52
CA SER A 370 -8.55 15.63 -2.56
C SER A 370 -9.55 16.67 -2.03
N ALA A 371 -10.00 16.57 -0.78
CA ALA A 371 -10.89 17.54 -0.13
C ALA A 371 -10.16 18.52 0.81
N LYS A 372 -8.85 18.36 1.02
CA LYS A 372 -8.03 19.18 1.92
C LYS A 372 -7.38 20.37 1.21
N THR A 373 -7.14 21.42 1.98
CA THR A 373 -6.25 22.53 1.61
C THR A 373 -4.78 22.13 1.75
N LEU A 374 -3.85 22.90 1.17
CA LEU A 374 -2.41 22.65 1.32
C LEU A 374 -1.96 22.70 2.78
N PHE A 375 -2.56 23.61 3.57
CA PHE A 375 -2.28 23.69 5.00
C PHE A 375 -2.67 22.40 5.74
N GLU A 376 -3.89 21.91 5.52
CA GLU A 376 -4.39 20.67 6.12
C GLU A 376 -3.59 19.44 5.67
N LEU A 377 -3.14 19.42 4.41
CA LEU A 377 -2.25 18.36 3.93
C LEU A 377 -0.93 18.35 4.69
N GLY A 378 -0.27 19.50 4.80
CA GLY A 378 1.08 19.56 5.33
C GLY A 378 1.18 19.57 6.86
N LYS A 379 0.16 20.04 7.59
CA LYS A 379 0.20 20.26 9.05
C LYS A 379 0.57 19.02 9.86
N GLU A 380 -0.01 17.86 9.52
CA GLU A 380 0.23 16.58 10.21
C GLU A 380 1.01 15.62 9.30
N SER A 381 2.15 16.08 8.78
CA SER A 381 2.97 15.33 7.85
C SER A 381 4.46 15.57 8.05
N ASP A 382 5.29 14.86 7.28
CA ASP A 382 6.76 14.98 7.32
C ASP A 382 7.30 16.31 6.80
N VAL A 383 6.43 17.28 6.45
CA VAL A 383 6.80 18.64 6.06
C VAL A 383 6.18 19.72 6.96
N SER A 384 5.67 19.34 8.14
CA SER A 384 5.00 20.26 9.09
C SER A 384 5.85 21.49 9.43
N THR A 385 7.17 21.34 9.56
CA THR A 385 8.09 22.45 9.83
C THR A 385 8.09 23.47 8.68
N SER A 386 7.99 23.03 7.43
CA SER A 386 7.85 23.94 6.28
C SER A 386 6.54 24.70 6.35
N ILE A 387 5.43 24.02 6.64
CA ILE A 387 4.12 24.69 6.77
C ILE A 387 4.15 25.78 7.84
N ASP A 388 4.82 25.51 8.96
CA ASP A 388 5.02 26.51 10.01
C ASP A 388 5.88 27.70 9.57
N LEU A 389 6.88 27.48 8.70
CA LEU A 389 7.68 28.57 8.11
C LEU A 389 6.83 29.47 7.21
N PHE A 390 5.97 28.91 6.36
CA PHE A 390 5.04 29.70 5.53
C PHE A 390 4.07 30.50 6.40
N ARG A 391 3.60 29.92 7.51
CA ARG A 391 2.76 30.62 8.49
C ARG A 391 3.47 31.78 9.15
N GLN A 392 4.69 31.58 9.64
CA GLN A 392 5.51 32.64 10.25
C GLN A 392 5.91 33.73 9.24
N ALA A 393 6.00 33.40 7.96
CA ALA A 393 6.28 34.36 6.88
C ALA A 393 5.04 35.15 6.42
N ASP A 394 3.88 34.92 7.03
CA ASP A 394 2.61 35.52 6.61
C ASP A 394 2.29 35.20 5.14
N LEU A 395 2.39 33.91 4.80
CA LEU A 395 2.07 33.34 3.49
C LEU A 395 0.97 32.26 3.59
N SER A 396 0.31 32.12 4.75
CA SER A 396 -0.72 31.11 4.99
C SER A 396 -1.92 31.22 4.06
N SER A 397 -2.25 32.41 3.57
CA SER A 397 -3.37 32.62 2.63
C SER A 397 -3.24 31.78 1.36
N HIS A 398 -2.01 31.55 0.87
CA HIS A 398 -1.76 30.68 -0.28
C HIS A 398 -1.94 29.19 0.03
N LEU A 399 -1.89 28.81 1.32
CA LEU A 399 -2.01 27.42 1.77
C LEU A 399 -3.43 27.07 2.22
N THR A 400 -4.21 28.06 2.68
CA THR A 400 -5.60 27.88 3.15
C THR A 400 -6.64 28.28 2.11
N GLY A 401 -6.26 29.09 1.12
CA GLY A 401 -7.15 29.58 0.08
C GLY A 401 -7.51 28.57 -1.01
N ASN A 402 -8.19 29.06 -2.04
CA ASN A 402 -8.60 28.30 -3.23
C ASN A 402 -7.67 28.53 -4.44
N GLU A 403 -6.48 29.10 -4.19
CA GLU A 403 -5.49 29.35 -5.23
C GLU A 403 -4.94 28.03 -5.79
N ARG A 404 -4.86 27.92 -7.12
CA ARG A 404 -4.30 26.74 -7.77
C ARG A 404 -2.79 26.84 -7.82
N VAL A 405 -2.13 26.20 -6.86
CA VAL A 405 -0.68 26.27 -6.68
C VAL A 405 -0.06 24.91 -6.37
N THR A 406 1.25 24.81 -6.54
CA THR A 406 2.02 23.64 -6.12
C THR A 406 3.08 24.07 -5.13
N LEU A 407 3.08 23.45 -3.96
CA LEU A 407 4.00 23.80 -2.88
C LEU A 407 5.19 22.85 -2.86
N LEU A 408 6.39 23.39 -3.05
CA LEU A 408 7.64 22.70 -2.76
C LEU A 408 7.91 22.78 -1.25
N ALA A 409 7.66 21.70 -0.53
CA ALA A 409 7.79 21.66 0.93
C ALA A 409 8.95 20.74 1.35
N PRO A 410 10.08 21.29 1.84
CA PRO A 410 11.18 20.49 2.35
C PRO A 410 10.78 19.57 3.51
N ILE A 411 11.29 18.35 3.53
CA ILE A 411 11.07 17.43 4.65
C ILE A 411 11.65 17.96 5.96
N ASN A 412 11.03 17.60 7.09
CA ASN A 412 11.40 18.05 8.42
C ASN A 412 12.88 17.81 8.76
N THR A 413 13.49 16.74 8.23
CA THR A 413 14.92 16.43 8.45
C THR A 413 15.87 17.46 7.85
N VAL A 414 15.43 18.29 6.90
CA VAL A 414 16.20 19.43 6.35
C VAL A 414 16.46 20.47 7.44
N PHE A 415 15.54 20.63 8.40
CA PHE A 415 15.61 21.64 9.45
C PHE A 415 16.15 21.11 10.78
N LYS A 416 16.82 19.94 10.78
CA LYS A 416 17.35 19.32 12.01
C LYS A 416 18.35 20.21 12.76
N ASP A 417 19.07 21.06 12.04
CA ASP A 417 20.10 21.97 12.58
C ASP A 417 19.52 23.38 12.87
N GLY A 418 18.20 23.55 12.74
CA GLY A 418 17.48 24.80 12.96
C GLY A 418 16.73 25.30 11.72
N THR A 419 15.84 26.25 11.93
CA THR A 419 15.10 26.95 10.86
C THR A 419 15.75 28.29 10.51
N PRO A 420 15.62 28.76 9.25
CA PRO A 420 16.14 30.06 8.87
C PRO A 420 15.43 31.19 9.63
N PRO A 421 16.13 32.28 10.01
CA PRO A 421 15.50 33.41 10.67
C PRO A 421 14.47 34.07 9.74
N MET A 422 13.35 34.52 10.31
CA MET A 422 12.31 35.17 9.53
C MET A 422 12.72 36.59 9.14
N ASN A 423 13.03 36.80 7.87
CA ASN A 423 13.44 38.08 7.30
C ASN A 423 12.91 38.21 5.85
N ARG A 424 13.16 39.37 5.20
CA ARG A 424 12.68 39.62 3.83
C ARG A 424 13.22 38.61 2.81
N ASN A 425 14.46 38.17 2.95
CA ASN A 425 15.07 37.20 2.04
C ASN A 425 14.43 35.82 2.21
N THR A 426 14.19 35.39 3.45
CA THR A 426 13.49 34.13 3.76
C THR A 426 12.06 34.17 3.21
N LYS A 427 11.32 35.28 3.39
CA LYS A 427 9.96 35.43 2.83
C LYS A 427 9.97 35.37 1.30
N SER A 428 10.91 36.05 0.64
CA SER A 428 11.07 35.97 -0.82
C SER A 428 11.42 34.56 -1.29
N LEU A 429 12.26 33.85 -0.55
CA LEU A 429 12.63 32.47 -0.87
C LEU A 429 11.45 31.52 -0.72
N LEU A 430 10.61 31.70 0.30
CA LEU A 430 9.40 30.91 0.49
C LEU A 430 8.39 31.16 -0.64
N LEU A 431 8.26 32.40 -1.15
CA LEU A 431 7.45 32.65 -2.36
C LEU A 431 7.98 31.88 -3.58
N ASP A 432 9.29 31.66 -3.69
CA ASP A 432 9.89 30.83 -4.74
C ASP A 432 9.60 29.33 -4.57
N HIS A 433 9.15 28.88 -3.40
CA HIS A 433 8.70 27.50 -3.18
C HIS A 433 7.23 27.28 -3.57
N ILE A 434 6.49 28.34 -3.91
CA ILE A 434 5.11 28.23 -4.36
C ILE A 434 5.09 28.41 -5.87
N LEU A 435 4.83 27.31 -6.59
CA LEU A 435 4.69 27.32 -8.04
C LEU A 435 3.27 27.71 -8.41
N LYS A 436 3.13 28.44 -9.52
CA LYS A 436 1.84 28.67 -10.15
C LYS A 436 1.28 27.36 -10.69
N GLU A 437 -0.05 27.26 -10.67
CA GLU A 437 -0.81 26.10 -11.09
C GLU A 437 -0.70 24.88 -10.16
N GLN A 438 -1.72 24.03 -10.22
CA GLN A 438 -1.77 22.76 -9.52
C GLN A 438 -1.19 21.65 -10.42
N LEU A 439 0.07 21.31 -10.19
CA LEU A 439 0.86 20.39 -10.99
C LEU A 439 0.82 18.96 -10.40
N SER A 440 1.32 18.01 -11.18
CA SER A 440 1.66 16.67 -10.70
C SER A 440 3.04 16.29 -11.21
N SER A 441 3.88 15.79 -10.31
CA SER A 441 5.29 15.48 -10.58
C SER A 441 5.43 14.44 -11.70
N LYS A 442 4.48 13.50 -11.79
CA LYS A 442 4.44 12.44 -12.82
C LYS A 442 4.32 12.94 -14.26
N TYR A 443 3.87 14.18 -14.46
CA TYR A 443 3.70 14.78 -15.79
C TYR A 443 4.76 15.83 -16.12
N LEU A 444 5.71 16.08 -15.21
CA LEU A 444 6.82 16.98 -15.48
C LEU A 444 7.79 16.34 -16.48
N TYR A 445 8.36 17.16 -17.37
CA TYR A 445 9.29 16.71 -18.40
C TYR A 445 10.63 17.44 -18.33
N HIS A 446 11.69 16.81 -18.88
CA HIS A 446 13.04 17.38 -18.82
C HIS A 446 13.11 18.69 -19.59
N GLY A 447 13.67 19.73 -18.96
CA GLY A 447 13.78 21.07 -19.56
C GLY A 447 12.52 21.93 -19.45
N GLN A 448 11.46 21.45 -18.81
CA GLN A 448 10.30 22.28 -18.46
C GLN A 448 10.72 23.42 -17.53
N THR A 449 10.11 24.59 -17.68
CA THR A 449 10.23 25.73 -16.77
C THR A 449 8.93 25.93 -15.98
N LEU A 450 9.04 26.22 -14.69
CA LEU A 450 7.93 26.39 -13.76
C LEU A 450 8.01 27.79 -13.14
N GLU A 451 6.93 28.57 -13.22
CA GLU A 451 6.89 29.92 -12.67
C GLU A 451 6.51 29.89 -11.17
N THR A 452 7.23 30.64 -10.34
CA THR A 452 6.96 30.81 -8.91
C THR A 452 6.05 32.02 -8.66
N LEU A 453 5.39 32.09 -7.50
CA LEU A 453 4.73 33.32 -7.04
C LEU A 453 5.73 34.45 -6.74
N GLY A 454 7.00 34.11 -6.51
CA GLY A 454 8.10 35.07 -6.44
C GLY A 454 8.52 35.65 -7.80
N GLY A 455 7.93 35.19 -8.91
CA GLY A 455 8.22 35.66 -10.26
C GLY A 455 9.48 35.07 -10.89
N LYS A 456 9.98 33.95 -10.36
CA LYS A 456 11.13 33.23 -10.93
C LYS A 456 10.68 32.07 -11.79
N GLU A 457 11.54 31.68 -12.73
CA GLU A 457 11.39 30.45 -13.50
C GLU A 457 12.38 29.41 -12.99
N LEU A 458 11.85 28.25 -12.57
CA LEU A 458 12.62 27.11 -12.09
C LEU A 458 12.66 26.03 -13.15
N ARG A 459 13.83 25.43 -13.39
CA ARG A 459 14.02 24.38 -14.39
C ARG A 459 13.75 22.99 -13.79
N VAL A 460 13.11 22.13 -14.58
CA VAL A 460 12.87 20.73 -14.25
C VAL A 460 13.97 19.85 -14.86
N PHE A 461 14.58 19.04 -14.02
CA PHE A 461 15.54 18.02 -14.40
C PHE A 461 14.98 16.62 -14.11
N VAL A 462 14.59 15.92 -15.17
CA VAL A 462 14.19 14.51 -15.09
C VAL A 462 15.42 13.64 -15.29
N TYR A 463 15.75 12.83 -14.29
CA TYR A 463 16.80 11.81 -14.34
C TYR A 463 16.20 10.41 -14.30
N ARG A 464 17.04 9.38 -14.38
CA ARG A 464 16.59 7.98 -14.45
C ARG A 464 15.73 7.55 -13.25
N ASN A 465 16.11 7.98 -12.04
CA ASN A 465 15.48 7.56 -10.79
C ASN A 465 15.01 8.73 -9.93
N ASN A 466 15.28 9.97 -10.36
CA ASN A 466 15.04 11.17 -9.56
C ASN A 466 14.41 12.25 -10.45
N LEU A 467 13.55 13.05 -9.86
CA LEU A 467 12.92 14.21 -10.49
C LEU A 467 13.24 15.44 -9.63
N CYS A 468 13.88 16.43 -10.22
CA CYS A 468 14.36 17.61 -9.51
C CYS A 468 13.86 18.89 -10.15
N ILE A 469 13.64 19.91 -9.32
CA ILE A 469 13.29 21.28 -9.69
C ILE A 469 14.42 22.14 -9.13
N GLU A 470 15.27 22.69 -10.00
CA GLU A 470 16.56 23.24 -9.61
C GLU A 470 17.36 22.24 -8.74
N ASN A 471 17.79 22.64 -7.54
CA ASN A 471 18.60 21.82 -6.62
C ASN A 471 17.78 20.85 -5.76
N VAL A 472 16.45 20.97 -5.73
CA VAL A 472 15.59 20.16 -4.87
C VAL A 472 15.00 19.00 -5.66
N CYS A 473 14.91 17.82 -5.06
CA CYS A 473 14.35 16.63 -5.68
C CYS A 473 13.13 16.14 -4.91
N ILE A 474 12.16 15.57 -5.64
CA ILE A 474 10.96 14.99 -5.07
C ILE A 474 11.34 13.80 -4.19
N ALA A 475 11.00 13.88 -2.91
CA ALA A 475 11.39 12.92 -1.87
C ALA A 475 10.26 11.95 -1.48
N ALA A 476 9.02 12.27 -1.79
CA ALA A 476 7.86 11.42 -1.54
C ALA A 476 6.79 11.60 -2.63
N HIS A 477 5.78 10.72 -2.64
CA HIS A 477 4.65 10.83 -3.56
C HIS A 477 3.89 12.14 -3.37
N ASP A 478 3.40 12.70 -4.47
CA ASP A 478 2.55 13.89 -4.46
C ASP A 478 1.33 13.69 -3.55
N ARG A 479 1.01 14.73 -2.77
CA ARG A 479 -0.28 14.80 -2.08
C ARG A 479 -1.13 15.87 -2.73
N ARG A 480 -2.12 15.44 -3.49
CA ARG A 480 -2.99 16.33 -4.28
C ARG A 480 -4.18 16.76 -3.43
N GLY A 481 -4.21 18.05 -3.11
CA GLY A 481 -5.31 18.72 -2.42
C GLY A 481 -6.43 19.13 -3.35
N ARG A 482 -7.44 19.79 -2.77
CA ARG A 482 -8.58 20.33 -3.53
C ARG A 482 -8.17 21.37 -4.57
N PHE A 483 -7.32 22.30 -4.15
CA PHE A 483 -6.88 23.42 -4.99
C PHE A 483 -5.38 23.38 -5.31
N GLY A 484 -4.55 22.83 -4.41
CA GLY A 484 -3.10 22.77 -4.59
C GLY A 484 -2.51 21.37 -4.45
N THR A 485 -1.28 21.19 -4.92
CA THR A 485 -0.53 19.93 -4.75
C THR A 485 0.70 20.16 -3.88
N LEU A 486 0.94 19.25 -2.93
CA LEU A 486 2.13 19.28 -2.09
C LEU A 486 3.21 18.38 -2.69
N PHE A 487 4.31 18.98 -3.11
CA PHE A 487 5.54 18.28 -3.49
C PHE A 487 6.48 18.26 -2.29
N THR A 488 6.66 17.06 -1.72
CA THR A 488 7.62 16.86 -0.64
C THR A 488 9.01 16.79 -1.23
N VAL A 489 9.92 17.68 -0.83
CA VAL A 489 11.27 17.80 -1.40
C VAL A 489 12.37 17.54 -0.37
N ASP A 490 13.54 17.12 -0.85
CA ASP A 490 14.67 16.67 -0.01
C ASP A 490 15.54 17.79 0.57
N LYS A 491 15.39 19.03 0.07
CA LYS A 491 16.22 20.20 0.43
C LYS A 491 15.42 21.49 0.35
N MET A 492 16.01 22.56 0.90
CA MET A 492 15.56 23.93 0.64
C MET A 492 15.94 24.35 -0.79
N LEU A 493 15.02 24.98 -1.52
CA LEU A 493 15.29 25.53 -2.85
C LEU A 493 16.35 26.63 -2.76
N THR A 494 17.28 26.62 -3.71
CA THR A 494 18.24 27.69 -3.98
C THR A 494 18.12 28.08 -5.45
N PRO A 495 17.26 29.06 -5.79
CA PRO A 495 17.10 29.50 -7.16
C PRO A 495 18.42 30.05 -7.73
N PRO A 496 18.67 29.90 -9.04
CA PRO A 496 19.91 30.35 -9.66
C PRO A 496 20.10 31.87 -9.57
N VAL A 497 21.34 32.31 -9.35
CA VAL A 497 21.72 33.74 -9.26
C VAL A 497 22.81 34.08 -10.28
N GLY A 498 22.40 34.55 -11.46
CA GLY A 498 23.32 34.88 -12.54
C GLY A 498 23.93 33.65 -13.23
N THR A 499 24.81 33.90 -14.20
CA THR A 499 25.53 32.84 -14.94
C THR A 499 26.61 32.19 -14.07
N VAL A 500 27.17 31.07 -14.54
CA VAL A 500 28.31 30.42 -13.89
C VAL A 500 29.43 31.42 -13.58
N MET A 501 29.77 32.30 -14.53
CA MET A 501 30.82 33.29 -14.31
C MET A 501 30.45 34.36 -13.30
N ASP A 502 29.17 34.76 -13.22
CA ASP A 502 28.72 35.75 -12.24
C ASP A 502 28.88 35.18 -10.82
N VAL A 503 28.49 33.92 -10.63
CA VAL A 503 28.67 33.19 -9.37
C VAL A 503 30.14 33.06 -9.02
N LEU A 504 30.99 32.61 -9.95
CA LEU A 504 32.42 32.44 -9.70
C LEU A 504 33.14 33.77 -9.38
N LYS A 505 32.73 34.89 -9.98
CA LYS A 505 33.31 36.22 -9.70
C LYS A 505 32.87 36.79 -8.37
N ALA A 506 31.66 36.47 -7.91
CA ALA A 506 31.13 36.96 -6.64
C ALA A 506 31.82 36.32 -5.42
N ASP A 507 32.43 35.14 -5.59
CA ASP A 507 33.08 34.40 -4.52
C ASP A 507 34.61 34.42 -4.65
N GLN A 508 35.27 34.99 -3.64
CA GLN A 508 36.72 35.16 -3.59
C GLN A 508 37.49 33.83 -3.59
N ARG A 509 36.87 32.70 -3.20
CA ARG A 509 37.48 31.37 -3.24
C ARG A 509 37.83 30.92 -4.65
N PHE A 510 37.23 31.50 -5.69
CA PHE A 510 37.44 31.12 -7.09
C PHE A 510 38.26 32.13 -7.89
N SER A 511 38.91 33.13 -7.26
CA SER A 511 39.63 34.18 -7.98
C SER A 511 40.75 33.65 -8.89
N THR A 512 41.49 32.61 -8.49
CA THR A 512 42.49 31.94 -9.34
C THR A 512 41.85 31.23 -10.53
N LEU A 513 40.70 30.57 -10.30
CA LEU A 513 39.94 29.90 -11.36
C LEU A 513 39.41 30.91 -12.39
N VAL A 514 38.88 32.05 -11.94
CA VAL A 514 38.38 33.11 -12.84
C VAL A 514 39.51 33.64 -13.73
N ALA A 515 40.69 33.90 -13.17
CA ALA A 515 41.86 34.30 -13.94
C ALA A 515 42.28 33.23 -14.95
N ALA A 516 42.29 31.96 -14.55
CA ALA A 516 42.61 30.83 -15.42
C ALA A 516 41.61 30.68 -16.58
N ILE A 517 40.30 30.81 -16.31
CA ILE A 517 39.23 30.80 -17.32
C ILE A 517 39.42 31.94 -18.34
N GLN A 518 39.83 33.12 -17.86
CA GLN A 518 40.13 34.26 -18.72
C GLN A 518 41.34 33.98 -19.62
N SER A 519 42.46 33.49 -19.07
CA SER A 519 43.65 33.12 -19.85
C SER A 519 43.40 31.99 -20.85
N ALA A 520 42.50 31.05 -20.53
CA ALA A 520 42.11 29.95 -21.39
C ALA A 520 41.07 30.32 -22.46
N GLY A 521 40.54 31.55 -22.45
CA GLY A 521 39.53 32.00 -23.41
C GLY A 521 38.15 31.35 -23.23
N LEU A 522 37.80 30.88 -22.03
CA LEU A 522 36.55 30.15 -21.74
C LEU A 522 35.43 31.03 -21.17
N MET A 523 35.69 32.32 -20.90
CA MET A 523 34.70 33.23 -20.31
C MET A 523 33.42 33.32 -21.14
N GLU A 524 33.54 33.42 -22.47
CA GLU A 524 32.37 33.54 -23.33
C GLU A 524 31.53 32.27 -23.32
N THR A 525 32.16 31.09 -23.27
CA THR A 525 31.45 29.80 -23.16
C THR A 525 30.63 29.73 -21.88
N LEU A 526 31.19 30.14 -20.74
CA LEU A 526 30.54 30.04 -19.43
C LEU A 526 29.58 31.20 -19.11
N ASN A 527 29.54 32.24 -19.95
CA ASN A 527 28.54 33.32 -19.88
C ASN A 527 27.31 33.08 -20.77
N ARG A 528 27.45 32.27 -21.82
CA ARG A 528 26.35 32.01 -22.77
C ARG A 528 25.32 31.05 -22.16
N PRO A 529 24.04 31.12 -22.60
CA PRO A 529 23.03 30.12 -22.26
C PRO A 529 23.54 28.70 -22.58
N GLY A 530 23.29 27.77 -21.66
CA GLY A 530 23.81 26.41 -21.73
C GLY A 530 23.37 25.58 -20.52
N ALA A 531 23.80 24.32 -20.50
CA ALA A 531 23.53 23.37 -19.42
C ALA A 531 24.87 22.79 -18.94
N PHE A 532 25.55 23.52 -18.06
CA PHE A 532 26.87 23.13 -17.59
C PHE A 532 26.83 22.53 -16.18
N THR A 533 27.69 21.54 -15.92
CA THR A 533 28.08 21.15 -14.55
C THR A 533 29.54 21.49 -14.36
N VAL A 534 29.85 22.47 -13.52
CA VAL A 534 31.21 22.98 -13.33
C VAL A 534 31.76 22.54 -11.99
N PHE A 535 32.76 21.66 -12.01
CA PHE A 535 33.55 21.32 -10.83
C PHE A 535 34.60 22.42 -10.64
N ALA A 536 34.33 23.43 -9.82
CA ALA A 536 35.14 24.62 -9.66
C ALA A 536 36.23 24.43 -8.59
N PRO A 537 37.52 24.35 -8.96
CA PRO A 537 38.60 24.27 -7.98
C PRO A 537 38.77 25.57 -7.21
N THR A 538 38.89 25.47 -5.90
CA THR A 538 39.17 26.61 -5.01
C THR A 538 40.61 27.11 -5.17
N ASN A 539 40.90 28.31 -4.66
CA ASN A 539 42.27 28.83 -4.58
C ASN A 539 43.22 27.88 -3.83
N GLU A 540 42.70 27.17 -2.83
CA GLU A 540 43.39 26.11 -2.10
C GLU A 540 43.75 24.93 -3.02
N ALA A 541 42.84 24.53 -3.91
CA ALA A 541 43.08 23.45 -4.87
C ALA A 541 44.26 23.75 -5.80
N PHE A 542 44.35 24.98 -6.31
CA PHE A 542 45.49 25.43 -7.13
C PHE A 542 46.78 25.50 -6.30
N ARG A 543 46.73 25.99 -5.07
CA ARG A 543 47.89 26.04 -4.16
C ARG A 543 48.41 24.67 -3.76
N ALA A 544 47.53 23.67 -3.70
CA ALA A 544 47.88 22.29 -3.38
C ALA A 544 48.61 21.56 -4.53
N MET A 545 48.55 22.08 -5.76
CA MET A 545 49.30 21.50 -6.87
C MET A 545 50.82 21.66 -6.68
N PRO A 546 51.63 20.70 -7.13
CA PRO A 546 53.08 20.89 -7.20
C PRO A 546 53.43 22.15 -7.98
N GLN A 547 54.23 23.05 -7.41
CA GLN A 547 54.52 24.37 -7.98
C GLN A 547 55.09 24.30 -9.41
N GLY A 548 55.89 23.26 -9.71
CA GLY A 548 56.40 23.03 -11.07
C GLY A 548 55.28 22.72 -12.08
N GLU A 549 54.29 21.93 -11.69
CA GLU A 549 53.13 21.60 -12.54
C GLU A 549 52.20 22.80 -12.70
N LEU A 550 51.95 23.54 -11.61
CA LEU A 550 51.14 24.76 -11.66
C LEU A 550 51.74 25.80 -12.60
N ASN A 551 53.05 26.06 -12.50
CA ASN A 551 53.74 27.01 -13.39
C ASN A 551 53.71 26.56 -14.85
N LYS A 552 53.87 25.26 -15.10
CA LYS A 552 53.76 24.69 -16.45
C LYS A 552 52.34 24.85 -17.02
N LEU A 553 51.33 24.55 -16.21
CA LEU A 553 49.93 24.66 -16.59
C LEU A 553 49.55 26.11 -16.90
N MET A 554 49.92 27.04 -16.02
CA MET A 554 49.65 28.47 -16.20
C MET A 554 50.45 29.09 -17.36
N GLY A 555 51.61 28.52 -17.69
CA GLY A 555 52.42 28.94 -18.84
C GLY A 555 51.95 28.41 -20.20
N ASN A 556 51.01 27.45 -20.23
CA ASN A 556 50.52 26.82 -21.46
C ASN A 556 49.00 26.95 -21.60
N ALA A 557 48.55 28.01 -22.28
CA ALA A 557 47.14 28.32 -22.44
C ALA A 557 46.31 27.17 -23.08
N LYS A 558 46.92 26.38 -23.98
CA LYS A 558 46.23 25.24 -24.62
C LYS A 558 46.00 24.10 -23.63
N GLU A 559 47.02 23.75 -22.84
CA GLU A 559 46.94 22.73 -21.80
C GLU A 559 45.99 23.16 -20.67
N LEU A 560 46.06 24.44 -20.26
CA LEU A 560 45.12 25.03 -19.31
C LEU A 560 43.67 24.93 -19.80
N ALA A 561 43.41 25.29 -21.06
CA ALA A 561 42.07 25.17 -21.65
C ALA A 561 41.58 23.72 -21.67
N THR A 562 42.45 22.74 -21.95
CA THR A 562 42.11 21.31 -21.90
C THR A 562 41.73 20.87 -20.49
N ILE A 563 42.52 21.25 -19.47
CA ILE A 563 42.23 20.92 -18.07
C ILE A 563 40.92 21.57 -17.60
N LEU A 564 40.71 22.86 -17.88
CA LEU A 564 39.48 23.55 -17.49
C LEU A 564 38.24 22.96 -18.18
N LYS A 565 38.32 22.59 -19.46
CA LYS A 565 37.24 21.89 -20.16
C LYS A 565 36.90 20.53 -19.55
N TYR A 566 37.86 19.85 -18.93
CA TYR A 566 37.61 18.59 -18.22
C TYR A 566 36.81 18.78 -16.92
N HIS A 567 36.81 19.99 -16.35
CA HIS A 567 36.01 20.31 -15.17
C HIS A 567 34.56 20.69 -15.51
N ILE A 568 34.22 20.79 -16.80
CA ILE A 568 32.91 21.28 -17.26
C ILE A 568 32.19 20.13 -17.97
N GLY A 569 31.10 19.65 -17.37
CA GLY A 569 30.16 18.71 -18.00
C GLY A 569 29.23 19.40 -19.00
N ASP A 570 28.73 18.63 -19.98
CA ASP A 570 27.84 19.10 -21.05
C ASP A 570 26.32 18.98 -20.75
N GLU A 571 25.96 18.61 -19.52
CA GLU A 571 24.60 18.62 -18.98
C GLU A 571 24.58 19.09 -17.52
N ILE A 572 23.40 19.49 -17.01
CA ILE A 572 23.21 19.82 -15.59
C ILE A 572 22.97 18.54 -14.79
N LEU A 573 23.87 18.26 -13.84
CA LEU A 573 23.78 17.14 -12.92
C LEU A 573 23.73 17.70 -11.50
N VAL A 574 22.54 17.77 -10.89
CA VAL A 574 22.37 18.18 -9.48
C VAL A 574 22.62 17.01 -8.53
N SER A 575 22.95 17.29 -7.28
CA SER A 575 23.46 16.25 -6.39
C SER A 575 22.42 15.18 -6.02
N GLY A 576 21.14 15.54 -5.97
CA GLY A 576 20.05 14.59 -5.74
C GLY A 576 19.88 13.57 -6.88
N ALA A 577 20.44 13.83 -8.06
CA ALA A 577 20.47 12.89 -9.17
C ALA A 577 21.65 11.88 -9.09
N ILE A 578 22.64 12.16 -8.25
CA ILE A 578 23.87 11.37 -8.16
C ILE A 578 23.62 10.16 -7.26
N GLY A 579 23.48 8.99 -7.87
CA GLY A 579 23.43 7.72 -7.17
C GLY A 579 24.83 7.14 -6.91
N ALA A 580 24.95 5.83 -7.12
CA ALA A 580 26.21 5.12 -6.90
C ALA A 580 27.34 5.59 -7.83
N LEU A 581 27.04 5.84 -9.11
CA LEU A 581 28.01 6.34 -10.09
C LEU A 581 27.28 6.91 -11.31
N VAL A 582 27.68 8.11 -11.73
CA VAL A 582 27.32 8.77 -12.98
C VAL A 582 28.60 9.06 -13.75
N ARG A 583 28.60 8.83 -15.06
CA ARG A 583 29.71 9.18 -15.94
C ARG A 583 29.31 10.33 -16.84
N LEU A 584 29.63 11.53 -16.38
CA LEU A 584 29.31 12.79 -17.04
C LEU A 584 30.34 13.07 -18.14
N LYS A 585 29.91 13.40 -19.36
CA LYS A 585 30.84 13.76 -20.43
C LYS A 585 31.31 15.20 -20.22
N SER A 586 32.63 15.42 -20.26
CA SER A 586 33.19 16.77 -20.16
C SER A 586 33.28 17.46 -21.53
N LEU A 587 33.43 18.78 -21.54
CA LEU A 587 33.73 19.57 -22.75
C LEU A 587 35.10 19.23 -23.35
N GLN A 588 36.00 18.61 -22.58
CA GLN A 588 37.27 18.09 -23.09
C GLN A 588 37.07 16.78 -23.86
N GLY A 589 36.02 16.01 -23.55
CA GLY A 589 35.63 14.77 -24.23
C GLY A 589 35.65 13.55 -23.30
N ASP A 590 36.62 13.48 -22.38
CA ASP A 590 36.71 12.39 -21.41
C ASP A 590 35.56 12.48 -20.39
N LYS A 591 35.22 11.33 -19.81
CA LYS A 591 34.17 11.24 -18.80
C LYS A 591 34.71 11.55 -17.40
N ILE A 592 33.88 12.22 -16.62
CA ILE A 592 34.07 12.52 -15.21
C ILE A 592 33.25 11.50 -14.41
N GLU A 593 33.87 10.82 -13.46
CA GLU A 593 33.18 9.87 -12.58
C GLU A 593 32.63 10.59 -11.35
N VAL A 594 31.32 10.72 -11.26
CA VAL A 594 30.64 11.42 -10.15
C VAL A 594 29.85 10.40 -9.34
N SER A 595 30.00 10.38 -8.03
CA SER A 595 29.36 9.41 -7.14
C SER A 595 28.95 10.05 -5.82
N ALA A 596 27.88 9.57 -5.20
CA ALA A 596 27.49 10.00 -3.86
C ALA A 596 27.58 8.84 -2.89
N LYS A 597 28.24 9.07 -1.74
CA LYS A 597 28.31 8.10 -0.64
C LYS A 597 28.08 8.82 0.68
N ASN A 598 27.12 8.35 1.47
CA ASN A 598 26.73 8.96 2.75
C ASN A 598 26.44 10.48 2.61
N ASN A 599 25.72 10.87 1.56
CA ASN A 599 25.41 12.26 1.19
C ASN A 599 26.64 13.15 0.88
N VAL A 600 27.82 12.56 0.70
CA VAL A 600 29.01 13.27 0.20
C VAL A 600 29.18 12.95 -1.28
N VAL A 601 29.12 13.99 -2.11
CA VAL A 601 29.42 13.90 -3.54
C VAL A 601 30.94 13.81 -3.72
N ASN A 602 31.37 12.90 -4.58
CA ASN A 602 32.75 12.72 -4.97
C ASN A 602 32.85 12.80 -6.49
N VAL A 603 33.89 13.46 -6.98
CA VAL A 603 34.22 13.58 -8.39
C VAL A 603 35.62 13.02 -8.62
N ASN A 604 35.75 11.99 -9.47
CA ASN A 604 36.98 11.23 -9.66
C ASN A 604 37.63 10.74 -8.34
N LYS A 605 36.79 10.40 -7.35
CA LYS A 605 37.16 10.03 -5.95
C LYS A 605 37.61 11.19 -5.06
N GLU A 606 37.59 12.42 -5.55
CA GLU A 606 37.83 13.62 -4.74
C GLU A 606 36.51 14.13 -4.15
N PRO A 607 36.45 14.43 -2.84
CA PRO A 607 35.23 14.95 -2.23
C PRO A 607 34.94 16.37 -2.69
N VAL A 608 33.66 16.66 -2.91
CA VAL A 608 33.17 18.01 -3.17
C VAL A 608 32.98 18.74 -1.83
N ALA A 609 33.45 19.97 -1.73
CA ALA A 609 33.30 20.82 -0.54
C ALA A 609 31.90 21.44 -0.44
N GLU A 610 31.34 21.89 -1.55
CA GLU A 610 30.02 22.52 -1.62
C GLU A 610 29.32 22.11 -2.92
N THR A 611 28.07 21.67 -2.84
CA THR A 611 27.28 21.13 -3.96
C THR A 611 26.13 22.05 -4.31
N ASP A 612 25.60 21.91 -5.53
CA ASP A 612 24.35 22.55 -5.98
C ASP A 612 24.36 24.09 -5.91
N ILE A 613 25.50 24.72 -6.19
CA ILE A 613 25.54 26.18 -6.34
C ILE A 613 24.92 26.50 -7.71
N MET A 614 23.64 26.89 -7.71
CA MET A 614 22.85 27.02 -8.94
C MET A 614 23.17 28.30 -9.72
N ALA A 615 23.33 28.16 -11.04
CA ALA A 615 23.50 29.25 -12.00
C ALA A 615 22.47 29.15 -13.14
N THR A 616 22.17 30.26 -13.81
CA THR A 616 21.15 30.33 -14.87
C THR A 616 21.48 29.45 -16.08
N ASN A 617 22.76 29.16 -16.29
CA ASN A 617 23.27 28.29 -17.35
C ASN A 617 24.01 27.04 -16.83
N GLY A 618 23.91 26.70 -15.54
CA GLY A 618 24.55 25.50 -15.01
C GLY A 618 24.42 25.29 -13.51
N VAL A 619 25.21 24.36 -13.00
CA VAL A 619 25.39 24.06 -11.58
C VAL A 619 26.88 24.00 -11.26
N ILE A 620 27.29 24.56 -10.13
CA ILE A 620 28.68 24.58 -9.69
C ILE A 620 28.85 23.66 -8.46
N TYR A 621 29.95 22.90 -8.48
CA TYR A 621 30.42 22.07 -7.39
C TYR A 621 31.81 22.57 -6.97
N ALA A 622 31.96 23.09 -5.75
CA ALA A 622 33.25 23.55 -5.25
C ALA A 622 34.13 22.35 -4.90
N VAL A 623 35.31 22.24 -5.48
CA VAL A 623 36.25 21.12 -5.26
C VAL A 623 37.58 21.61 -4.73
N ASN A 624 38.22 20.80 -3.88
CA ASN A 624 39.52 21.13 -3.27
C ASN A 624 40.71 20.54 -4.04
N ALA A 625 40.50 20.05 -5.26
CA ALA A 625 41.53 19.50 -6.12
C ALA A 625 41.30 19.93 -7.58
N VAL A 626 42.39 20.11 -8.33
CA VAL A 626 42.34 20.30 -9.79
C VAL A 626 42.29 18.91 -10.45
N LEU A 627 41.16 18.61 -11.09
CA LEU A 627 40.89 17.34 -11.77
C LEU A 627 41.78 17.17 -13.00
N GLN A 628 42.41 16.01 -13.11
CA GLN A 628 43.25 15.64 -14.26
C GLN A 628 42.49 14.62 -15.14
N PRO A 629 42.43 14.84 -16.47
CA PRO A 629 41.92 13.83 -17.39
C PRO A 629 42.73 12.53 -17.28
N PRO A 630 42.13 11.35 -17.54
CA PRO A 630 42.84 10.08 -17.46
C PRO A 630 44.12 10.02 -18.30
N ALA A 631 44.16 10.69 -19.46
CA ALA A 631 45.32 10.77 -20.34
C ALA A 631 46.50 11.58 -19.78
N PHE A 632 46.28 12.42 -18.76
CA PHE A 632 47.31 13.26 -18.11
C PHE A 632 47.84 12.68 -16.80
N ARG A 633 47.29 11.56 -16.32
CA ARG A 633 47.87 10.87 -15.17
C ARG A 633 49.22 10.29 -15.59
N PRO A 634 50.32 10.55 -14.84
CA PRO A 634 51.54 9.79 -15.02
C PRO A 634 51.18 8.31 -15.00
N GLN A 635 51.56 7.55 -16.03
CA GLN A 635 51.50 6.09 -15.95
C GLN A 635 52.27 5.70 -14.69
N GLU A 636 51.57 5.27 -13.64
CA GLU A 636 52.20 4.44 -12.63
C GLU A 636 52.86 3.31 -13.40
N ARG A 637 54.19 3.26 -13.27
CA ARG A 637 55.12 2.42 -14.00
C ARG A 637 54.72 0.96 -13.82
N GLY A 638 53.87 0.46 -14.70
CA GLY A 638 53.56 -0.96 -14.83
C GLY A 638 54.61 -1.57 -15.71
N ASP A 639 55.60 -2.22 -15.10
CA ASP A 639 56.38 -3.29 -15.73
C ASP A 639 56.84 -4.26 -14.63
N GLU A 640 55.92 -5.13 -14.23
CA GLU A 640 56.28 -6.49 -13.83
C GLU A 640 55.39 -7.42 -14.67
N PRO A 641 55.97 -8.32 -15.49
CA PRO A 641 55.19 -9.13 -16.40
C PRO A 641 54.24 -10.04 -15.60
N ALA A 642 52.96 -10.03 -15.98
CA ALA A 642 51.96 -10.90 -15.42
C ALA A 642 52.40 -12.36 -15.61
N ASP A 643 52.72 -13.03 -14.50
CA ASP A 643 52.89 -14.48 -14.42
C ASP A 643 51.58 -15.16 -14.90
N PRO A 644 51.61 -15.95 -15.99
CA PRO A 644 50.44 -16.69 -16.50
C PRO A 644 49.80 -17.61 -15.46
N ALA A 645 50.50 -17.95 -14.37
CA ALA A 645 49.97 -18.81 -13.31
C ALA A 645 48.90 -18.13 -12.42
N LEU A 646 48.84 -16.79 -12.38
CA LEU A 646 47.92 -16.07 -11.48
C LEU A 646 46.51 -15.84 -12.06
N GLU A 647 46.34 -15.84 -13.38
CA GLU A 647 45.02 -15.76 -14.03
C GLU A 647 44.22 -17.06 -13.87
N ILE A 648 44.90 -18.21 -13.83
CA ILE A 648 44.28 -19.52 -13.63
C ILE A 648 43.69 -19.62 -12.21
N PHE A 649 44.33 -19.03 -11.21
CA PHE A 649 43.84 -19.03 -9.81
C PHE A 649 42.66 -18.07 -9.58
N LYS A 650 42.58 -16.94 -10.30
CA LYS A 650 41.47 -15.99 -10.17
C LYS A 650 40.17 -16.52 -10.78
N GLN A 651 40.24 -17.21 -11.92
CA GLN A 651 39.07 -17.85 -12.54
C GLN A 651 38.54 -19.05 -11.71
N ALA A 652 39.41 -19.78 -11.02
CA ALA A 652 38.99 -20.86 -10.11
C ALA A 652 38.23 -20.35 -8.88
N SER A 653 38.58 -19.16 -8.36
CA SER A 653 37.88 -18.58 -7.19
C SER A 653 36.49 -18.02 -7.51
N ALA A 654 36.29 -17.55 -8.75
CA ALA A 654 35.02 -16.99 -9.23
C ALA A 654 33.93 -18.04 -9.47
N LEU A 655 34.31 -19.30 -9.69
CA LEU A 655 33.38 -20.43 -9.79
C LEU A 655 32.96 -21.00 -8.40
N SER A 656 33.58 -20.56 -7.30
CA SER A 656 33.28 -21.07 -5.94
C SER A 656 32.24 -20.25 -5.15
N LYS A 657 31.86 -19.04 -5.61
CA LYS A 657 30.91 -18.18 -4.87
C LYS A 657 29.48 -18.17 -5.39
N VAL A 658 29.17 -18.87 -6.49
CA VAL A 658 27.80 -19.02 -7.00
C VAL A 658 27.08 -20.26 -6.42
N SER A 659 27.77 -21.14 -5.68
CA SER A 659 27.19 -22.40 -5.15
C SER A 659 26.93 -22.43 -3.64
N GLN A 660 26.82 -21.28 -2.96
CA GLN A 660 26.48 -21.23 -1.52
C GLN A 660 24.97 -21.13 -1.20
N ARG A 661 24.08 -21.46 -2.15
CA ARG A 661 22.63 -21.54 -1.87
C ARG A 661 21.95 -22.74 -2.53
N SER A 662 22.25 -23.95 -2.04
CA SER A 662 21.34 -25.11 -2.19
C SER A 662 21.69 -26.21 -1.18
N ALA A 663 20.85 -26.41 -0.18
CA ALA A 663 21.05 -27.37 0.91
C ALA A 663 20.75 -28.85 0.53
N ARG A 664 20.92 -29.25 -0.74
CA ARG A 664 20.59 -30.62 -1.19
C ARG A 664 21.71 -31.38 -1.95
N LEU A 665 22.91 -30.81 -2.10
CA LEU A 665 23.99 -31.46 -2.89
C LEU A 665 25.29 -31.72 -2.13
N ALA A 666 25.34 -31.44 -0.83
CA ALA A 666 26.53 -31.65 0.02
C ALA A 666 27.07 -33.10 0.10
N PRO A 667 26.26 -34.19 0.05
CA PRO A 667 26.81 -35.53 0.23
C PRO A 667 27.42 -36.15 -1.04
N VAL A 668 27.23 -35.51 -2.20
CA VAL A 668 27.75 -36.00 -3.50
C VAL A 668 29.14 -35.41 -3.79
N TYR A 669 29.39 -34.18 -3.35
CA TYR A 669 30.65 -33.46 -3.61
C TYR A 669 31.83 -33.98 -2.77
N SER A 670 31.56 -34.46 -1.54
CA SER A 670 32.59 -35.02 -0.64
C SER A 670 33.13 -36.38 -1.10
N ARG A 671 32.34 -37.17 -1.83
CA ARG A 671 32.78 -38.46 -2.41
C ARG A 671 33.65 -38.29 -3.67
N LEU A 672 33.49 -37.19 -4.39
CA LEU A 672 34.29 -36.85 -5.57
C LEU A 672 35.69 -36.34 -5.19
N LEU A 673 35.79 -35.53 -4.13
CA LEU A 673 37.06 -35.03 -3.61
C LEU A 673 37.96 -36.11 -2.97
N ALA A 674 37.38 -37.17 -2.42
CA ALA A 674 38.13 -38.30 -1.86
C ALA A 674 38.76 -39.20 -2.94
N ARG A 675 38.19 -39.23 -4.15
CA ARG A 675 38.70 -40.03 -5.28
C ARG A 675 39.78 -39.33 -6.11
N MET A 676 39.96 -38.03 -5.93
CA MET A 676 40.99 -37.24 -6.62
C MET A 676 42.29 -37.07 -5.81
N LYS A 677 42.36 -37.66 -4.60
CA LYS A 677 43.54 -37.69 -3.72
C LYS A 677 44.23 -39.07 -3.67
N GLN A 678 43.76 -40.02 -4.46
CA GLN A 678 44.51 -41.22 -4.90
C GLN A 678 44.86 -41.02 -6.37
#